data_AF-A0A1X7M132-F1
#
_entry.id   AF-A0A1X7M132-F1
#
_cell.length_a   1.000
_cell.length_b   1.000
_cell.length_c   1.000
_cell.angle_alpha   90.00
_cell.angle_beta   90.00
_cell.angle_gamma   90.00
#
_symmetry.space_group_name_H-M   'P 1'
#
loop_
_entity.id
_entity.type
_entity.pdbx_description
1 polymer ?
#
loop_
_entity_poly.entity_id
_entity_poly.type
_entity_poly.pdbx_seq_one_letter_code
_entity_poly.pdbx_strand_id
1 'polypeptide(L)'
;MKRIVAVILMLVFMSQLVPPGFALGEQPEISSPEEAIQFANQYMNDYMNYKGTYFHMTSKKGKPLNKELALKGNSAFNDLPIFVYGDARAGAIEGTKYGNDKRVEDSNNELRAIGFSYTDEPYPNPKFHIDNVTYVRRWIKHPWILPSKESKQLKKELLPDDSRDKHTTQWLDYTPNQDSSSYSVMNQWVTDRTFTPTKVQDMTGDPKFFNKNIEGLPKVLMDNPQDYVYMIQPPTYYSWGVGIAFYYYGGTGSDNMEKPNNYLYYQYFRYKPFSLLADDLMARFEKLPTSATAGEPVSVAVTVNSTFKENQKTDYKWSIKAKDGSPLEVVYSGHSSKENGEITIPGKEKGKGEVVLQASFTMPESDVSVAFSVNDKKKPAELSFGNNKLNSSPDAIKLMKPTPPNKKQYDLDYNVLSKKAEFGLNKGQGSSAALMLPRGYWSSNATGSFSVTNRVPDLFRDFQVQNNPPVNDSANPVVRKPMIQLTLKRPDFGDHPANNQWLEWANPYAPKSRTGQITFNGEISRDYKWTETICSTYTDEEGEEHTTCHDYTHSGSTSGSFVPGADELTARAFIYNGMDKVPEPQMDNKVVPNSTTAAKKQLWWKNEPYPYKVVRWMAHEDASGQLYDWTQVNGKHEREFTHQAKGEIAWKVNTSIKQAYQQSREAARKKKSVKSRYDHAVFATDKELQKHAYPIKSGYYFNPEGKYTLRVETTTYKQSESPTKDHQELVEALVRSFNYETNLVYINQAGQAVNLNGEVLSKRGSSIPIAKAGQLNHNKTSGVNGLKLLHIEKKSDLKSKEIPYTHTSTGVMHAFWKMVLEGYAESSTQGKMDNFKYREYVKAGQKKIYELTEVTEVTFELNPSHQKLYTHANMPNGEYDVKTTIGDINLATSTHAYKSLGKIQGVDIRDENTIKVTVVGSMYDDLNN
;
A
#
# COMPACT_ATOMS: atom_id res chain seq x y z
N MET A 1 23.66 28.33 3.67
CA MET A 1 23.59 27.03 2.96
C MET A 1 24.35 27.00 1.63
N LYS A 2 24.21 27.97 0.70
CA LYS A 2 24.95 27.95 -0.58
C LYS A 2 26.50 28.01 -0.47
N ARG A 3 27.06 28.64 0.57
CA ARG A 3 28.53 28.68 0.81
C ARG A 3 29.10 27.41 1.45
N ILE A 4 28.30 26.62 2.17
CA ILE A 4 28.74 25.36 2.81
C ILE A 4 28.74 24.22 1.78
N VAL A 5 27.74 24.22 0.87
CA VAL A 5 27.68 23.28 -0.26
C VAL A 5 28.85 23.50 -1.24
N ALA A 6 29.27 24.74 -1.48
CA ALA A 6 30.43 25.05 -2.33
C ALA A 6 31.78 24.64 -1.73
N VAL A 7 31.94 24.73 -0.40
CA VAL A 7 33.18 24.32 0.30
C VAL A 7 33.30 22.79 0.40
N ILE A 8 32.18 22.08 0.55
CA ILE A 8 32.17 20.60 0.53
C ILE A 8 32.40 20.08 -0.90
N LEU A 9 31.87 20.74 -1.94
CA LEU A 9 32.19 20.41 -3.35
C LEU A 9 33.65 20.72 -3.72
N MET A 10 34.28 21.76 -3.16
CA MET A 10 35.72 22.01 -3.34
C MET A 10 36.62 21.02 -2.59
N LEU A 11 36.22 20.56 -1.40
CA LEU A 11 36.97 19.55 -0.63
C LEU A 11 36.89 18.15 -1.25
N VAL A 12 35.80 17.84 -1.96
CA VAL A 12 35.66 16.59 -2.74
C VAL A 12 36.45 16.63 -4.06
N PHE A 13 36.71 17.83 -4.62
CA PHE A 13 37.56 17.98 -5.80
C PHE A 13 39.07 18.05 -5.49
N MET A 14 39.47 18.45 -4.28
CA MET A 14 40.89 18.57 -3.87
C MET A 14 41.52 17.27 -3.34
N SER A 15 40.74 16.20 -3.11
CA SER A 15 41.28 14.91 -2.64
C SER A 15 41.71 13.95 -3.75
N GLN A 16 41.68 14.37 -5.03
CA GLN A 16 42.12 13.56 -6.17
C GLN A 16 43.48 13.94 -6.78
N LEU A 17 44.29 14.76 -6.09
CA LEU A 17 45.62 15.16 -6.60
C LEU A 17 46.72 14.91 -5.56
N VAL A 18 47.07 13.65 -5.37
CA VAL A 18 48.43 13.26 -4.95
C VAL A 18 48.80 12.01 -5.75
N PRO A 19 49.78 12.06 -6.66
CA PRO A 19 50.36 10.84 -7.22
C PRO A 19 51.25 10.20 -6.13
N PRO A 20 51.04 8.93 -5.75
CA PRO A 20 52.08 8.20 -5.05
C PRO A 20 53.19 7.94 -6.08
N GLY A 21 54.36 8.51 -5.82
CA GLY A 21 55.59 8.13 -6.52
C GLY A 21 55.81 6.63 -6.29
N PHE A 22 55.94 5.88 -7.38
CA PHE A 22 56.19 4.46 -7.31
C PHE A 22 57.52 4.13 -8.00
N ALA A 23 58.41 3.60 -7.18
CA ALA A 23 59.70 3.05 -7.53
C ALA A 23 59.57 1.86 -8.49
N LEU A 24 60.60 1.75 -9.33
CA LEU A 24 60.88 0.68 -10.29
C LEU A 24 61.41 -0.56 -9.55
N GLY A 25 60.92 -1.76 -9.89
CA GLY A 25 61.44 -3.03 -9.36
C GLY A 25 61.27 -4.19 -10.34
N GLU A 26 62.30 -5.02 -10.42
CA GLU A 26 62.55 -6.17 -11.30
C GLU A 26 61.76 -7.45 -10.90
N GLN A 27 62.16 -8.63 -11.43
CA GLN A 27 61.37 -9.87 -11.44
C GLN A 27 61.29 -10.59 -10.07
N PRO A 28 60.16 -11.25 -9.72
CA PRO A 28 59.90 -11.81 -8.38
C PRO A 28 60.48 -13.21 -8.14
N GLU A 29 60.89 -13.45 -6.89
CA GLU A 29 61.43 -14.72 -6.36
C GLU A 29 60.33 -15.48 -5.58
N ILE A 30 60.11 -16.77 -5.86
CA ILE A 30 59.00 -17.58 -5.29
C ILE A 30 59.42 -18.18 -3.94
N SER A 31 58.68 -17.88 -2.87
CA SER A 31 59.14 -18.12 -1.48
C SER A 31 58.49 -19.31 -0.76
N SER A 32 57.32 -19.78 -1.20
CA SER A 32 56.67 -20.99 -0.67
C SER A 32 56.07 -21.89 -1.76
N PRO A 33 55.96 -23.21 -1.54
CA PRO A 33 55.29 -24.13 -2.48
C PRO A 33 53.82 -23.78 -2.71
N GLU A 34 53.13 -23.29 -1.67
CA GLU A 34 51.75 -22.84 -1.72
C GLU A 34 51.61 -21.60 -2.63
N GLU A 35 52.55 -20.66 -2.53
CA GLU A 35 52.65 -19.49 -3.39
C GLU A 35 52.98 -19.86 -4.83
N ALA A 36 53.89 -20.81 -5.04
CA ALA A 36 54.19 -21.34 -6.38
C ALA A 36 52.93 -21.91 -7.05
N ILE A 37 52.13 -22.70 -6.31
CA ILE A 37 50.84 -23.23 -6.78
C ILE A 37 49.82 -22.12 -7.01
N GLN A 38 49.77 -21.11 -6.13
CA GLN A 38 48.87 -19.99 -6.29
C GLN A 38 49.19 -19.20 -7.56
N PHE A 39 50.44 -18.85 -7.80
CA PHE A 39 50.88 -18.16 -9.02
C PHE A 39 50.62 -19.01 -10.27
N ALA A 40 50.87 -20.31 -10.18
CA ALA A 40 50.57 -21.23 -11.27
C ALA A 40 49.08 -21.25 -11.62
N ASN A 41 48.19 -21.35 -10.63
CA ASN A 41 46.74 -21.33 -10.85
C ASN A 41 46.21 -19.97 -11.29
N GLN A 42 46.78 -18.90 -10.74
CA GLN A 42 46.46 -17.55 -11.18
C GLN A 42 46.80 -17.39 -12.66
N TYR A 43 47.96 -17.87 -13.09
CA TYR A 43 48.31 -17.89 -14.50
C TYR A 43 47.30 -18.68 -15.35
N MET A 44 46.90 -19.88 -14.90
CA MET A 44 45.87 -20.68 -15.59
C MET A 44 44.54 -19.94 -15.74
N ASN A 45 44.14 -19.14 -14.74
CA ASN A 45 42.91 -18.35 -14.78
C ASN A 45 43.07 -17.12 -15.70
N ASP A 46 44.08 -16.30 -15.41
CA ASP A 46 44.29 -14.98 -16.02
C ASP A 46 44.62 -15.09 -17.52
N TYR A 47 45.36 -16.13 -17.94
CA TYR A 47 45.89 -16.24 -19.30
C TYR A 47 45.32 -17.41 -20.10
N MET A 48 44.69 -18.39 -19.44
CA MET A 48 44.10 -19.54 -20.12
C MET A 48 42.60 -19.69 -19.89
N ASN A 49 41.96 -18.76 -19.19
CA ASN A 49 40.52 -18.81 -18.91
C ASN A 49 40.08 -20.14 -18.26
N TYR A 50 40.99 -20.80 -17.53
CA TYR A 50 40.69 -22.04 -16.83
C TYR A 50 39.89 -21.70 -15.57
N LYS A 51 38.59 -21.99 -15.58
CA LYS A 51 37.68 -21.71 -14.47
C LYS A 51 37.93 -22.69 -13.32
N GLY A 52 38.63 -22.24 -12.29
CA GLY A 52 38.89 -22.99 -11.05
C GLY A 52 40.39 -23.16 -10.75
N THR A 53 40.71 -24.06 -9.83
CA THR A 53 42.08 -24.35 -9.40
C THR A 53 42.55 -25.66 -10.05
N TYR A 54 43.59 -25.61 -10.89
CA TYR A 54 44.19 -26.78 -11.55
C TYR A 54 45.28 -27.44 -10.70
N PHE A 55 46.30 -26.70 -10.28
CA PHE A 55 47.38 -27.20 -9.42
C PHE A 55 46.95 -27.18 -7.95
N HIS A 56 47.29 -28.21 -7.19
CA HIS A 56 46.97 -28.27 -5.75
C HIS A 56 48.19 -28.75 -4.97
N MET A 57 48.12 -28.67 -3.64
CA MET A 57 49.14 -29.25 -2.75
C MET A 57 49.18 -30.78 -2.81
N THR A 58 48.16 -31.40 -3.40
CA THR A 58 48.06 -32.84 -3.65
C THR A 58 47.62 -33.13 -5.08
N SER A 59 48.06 -34.25 -5.66
CA SER A 59 47.58 -34.74 -6.97
C SER A 59 46.11 -35.18 -6.91
N LYS A 60 45.49 -35.47 -8.07
CA LYS A 60 44.11 -35.99 -8.15
C LYS A 60 43.87 -37.25 -7.32
N LYS A 61 44.88 -38.10 -7.14
CA LYS A 61 44.85 -39.32 -6.31
C LYS A 61 45.48 -39.12 -4.93
N GLY A 62 45.64 -37.87 -4.49
CA GLY A 62 46.03 -37.53 -3.12
C GLY A 62 47.53 -37.65 -2.81
N LYS A 63 48.41 -37.71 -3.82
CA LYS A 63 49.87 -37.73 -3.57
C LYS A 63 50.34 -36.32 -3.20
N PRO A 64 51.19 -36.15 -2.17
CA PRO A 64 51.66 -34.82 -1.75
C PRO A 64 52.61 -34.21 -2.79
N LEU A 65 52.60 -32.88 -2.92
CA LEU A 65 53.56 -32.11 -3.72
C LEU A 65 54.98 -32.22 -3.14
N ASN A 66 55.98 -32.37 -4.00
CA ASN A 66 57.37 -32.16 -3.65
C ASN A 66 57.62 -30.65 -3.47
N LYS A 67 57.68 -30.23 -2.20
CA LYS A 67 57.81 -28.82 -1.81
C LYS A 67 59.10 -28.17 -2.30
N GLU A 68 60.21 -28.90 -2.34
CA GLU A 68 61.50 -28.37 -2.76
C GLU A 68 61.52 -28.08 -4.27
N LEU A 69 61.05 -29.04 -5.07
CA LEU A 69 60.97 -28.88 -6.53
C LEU A 69 59.91 -27.84 -6.94
N ALA A 70 58.83 -27.71 -6.18
CA ALA A 70 57.81 -26.68 -6.40
C ALA A 70 58.31 -25.26 -6.13
N LEU A 71 59.38 -25.10 -5.35
CA LEU A 71 59.98 -23.79 -5.05
C LEU A 71 60.98 -23.37 -6.13
N LYS A 72 61.97 -24.22 -6.40
CA LYS A 72 63.13 -23.85 -7.22
C LYS A 72 63.57 -24.96 -8.18
N GLY A 73 62.72 -25.95 -8.43
CA GLY A 73 63.06 -27.06 -9.32
C GLY A 73 64.43 -27.69 -9.05
N ASN A 74 65.17 -27.95 -10.12
CA ASN A 74 66.58 -28.33 -10.07
C ASN A 74 67.32 -27.76 -11.27
N SER A 75 68.63 -27.98 -11.36
CA SER A 75 69.48 -27.43 -12.42
C SER A 75 69.07 -27.85 -13.84
N ALA A 76 68.36 -28.98 -14.02
CA ALA A 76 67.82 -29.36 -15.32
C ALA A 76 66.59 -28.53 -15.74
N PHE A 77 66.08 -27.68 -14.86
CA PHE A 77 64.94 -26.80 -15.05
C PHE A 77 65.30 -25.33 -14.73
N ASN A 78 66.58 -24.94 -14.91
CA ASN A 78 67.08 -23.58 -14.63
C ASN A 78 66.73 -23.06 -13.23
N ASP A 79 66.65 -23.97 -12.25
CA ASP A 79 66.26 -23.69 -10.89
C ASP A 79 64.89 -22.96 -10.75
N LEU A 80 63.97 -23.22 -11.69
CA LEU A 80 62.58 -22.72 -11.67
C LEU A 80 61.58 -23.79 -11.22
N PRO A 81 60.44 -23.40 -10.61
CA PRO A 81 59.42 -24.30 -10.11
C PRO A 81 59.02 -25.43 -11.06
N ILE A 82 58.93 -26.65 -10.54
CA ILE A 82 58.29 -27.78 -11.20
C ILE A 82 57.32 -28.45 -10.23
N PHE A 83 56.08 -28.67 -10.67
CA PHE A 83 55.07 -29.33 -9.82
C PHE A 83 55.10 -30.83 -10.05
N VAL A 84 55.73 -31.53 -9.10
CA VAL A 84 55.90 -32.97 -9.10
C VAL A 84 55.34 -33.53 -7.79
N TYR A 85 54.61 -34.63 -7.87
CA TYR A 85 53.83 -35.20 -6.77
C TYR A 85 54.29 -36.62 -6.43
N GLY A 86 54.22 -36.99 -5.15
CA GLY A 86 54.53 -38.33 -4.66
C GLY A 86 56.01 -38.71 -4.72
N ASP A 87 56.28 -40.00 -4.53
CA ASP A 87 57.62 -40.57 -4.49
C ASP A 87 58.20 -40.80 -5.90
N ALA A 88 59.48 -40.41 -6.10
CA ALA A 88 60.17 -40.51 -7.38
C ALA A 88 60.33 -41.95 -7.87
N ARG A 89 60.66 -42.89 -6.97
CA ARG A 89 60.84 -44.31 -7.33
C ARG A 89 59.51 -44.95 -7.71
N ALA A 90 58.43 -44.61 -7.01
CA ALA A 90 57.08 -45.03 -7.38
C ALA A 90 56.65 -44.49 -8.75
N GLY A 91 56.98 -43.24 -9.06
CA GLY A 91 56.77 -42.65 -10.40
C GLY A 91 57.56 -43.40 -11.48
N ALA A 92 58.82 -43.73 -11.20
CA ALA A 92 59.68 -44.45 -12.14
C ALA A 92 59.19 -45.88 -12.41
N ILE A 93 58.70 -46.58 -11.39
CA ILE A 93 58.05 -47.90 -11.54
C ILE A 93 56.74 -47.79 -12.33
N GLU A 94 55.90 -46.79 -12.04
CA GLU A 94 54.66 -46.62 -12.81
C GLU A 94 54.99 -46.32 -14.28
N GLY A 95 56.07 -45.61 -14.59
CA GLY A 95 56.55 -45.35 -15.94
C GLY A 95 57.06 -46.57 -16.72
N THR A 96 57.36 -47.70 -16.07
CA THR A 96 57.80 -48.96 -16.73
C THR A 96 56.72 -50.04 -16.83
N LYS A 97 55.54 -49.78 -16.25
CA LYS A 97 54.44 -50.74 -16.17
C LYS A 97 54.01 -51.30 -17.53
N TYR A 98 53.92 -50.44 -18.54
CA TYR A 98 53.57 -50.81 -19.91
C TYR A 98 54.74 -50.56 -20.87
N GLY A 99 54.88 -51.37 -21.92
CA GLY A 99 55.89 -51.17 -22.96
C GLY A 99 57.17 -52.01 -22.79
N ASN A 100 58.05 -51.91 -23.78
CA ASN A 100 59.20 -52.81 -23.95
C ASN A 100 60.40 -52.45 -23.05
N ASP A 101 60.60 -51.17 -22.75
CA ASP A 101 61.70 -50.75 -21.88
C ASP A 101 61.26 -50.74 -20.42
N LYS A 102 61.72 -51.74 -19.66
CA LYS A 102 61.37 -51.97 -18.25
C LYS A 102 62.36 -51.34 -17.25
N ARG A 103 63.35 -50.56 -17.71
CA ARG A 103 64.36 -49.96 -16.82
C ARG A 103 63.76 -48.88 -15.92
N VAL A 104 63.80 -49.10 -14.60
CA VAL A 104 63.39 -48.11 -13.58
C VAL A 104 64.49 -47.05 -13.38
N GLU A 105 65.76 -47.47 -13.49
CA GLU A 105 66.97 -46.63 -13.42
C GLU A 105 67.83 -46.89 -14.66
N ASP A 106 68.55 -45.87 -15.13
CA ASP A 106 69.53 -46.00 -16.23
C ASP A 106 70.91 -46.46 -15.72
N SER A 107 71.91 -46.55 -16.62
CA SER A 107 73.28 -46.96 -16.26
C SER A 107 74.01 -45.96 -15.35
N ASN A 108 73.48 -44.74 -15.20
CA ASN A 108 74.01 -43.70 -14.34
C ASN A 108 73.22 -43.59 -13.01
N ASN A 109 72.35 -44.58 -12.73
CA ASN A 109 71.44 -44.62 -11.59
C ASN A 109 70.39 -43.47 -11.57
N GLU A 110 70.12 -42.83 -12.72
CA GLU A 110 69.04 -41.83 -12.82
C GLU A 110 67.70 -42.54 -12.95
N LEU A 111 66.69 -42.13 -12.17
CA LEU A 111 65.33 -42.69 -12.22
C LEU A 111 64.60 -42.27 -13.50
N ARG A 112 63.77 -43.14 -14.08
CA ARG A 112 62.95 -42.85 -15.29
C ARG A 112 62.00 -41.66 -15.13
N ALA A 113 61.50 -41.45 -13.92
CA ALA A 113 60.61 -40.35 -13.58
C ALA A 113 61.00 -39.78 -12.22
N ILE A 114 60.75 -38.48 -12.02
CA ILE A 114 61.04 -37.77 -10.77
C ILE A 114 59.82 -37.69 -9.84
N GLY A 115 58.70 -38.30 -10.23
CA GLY A 115 57.46 -38.38 -9.47
C GLY A 115 56.26 -38.47 -10.42
N PHE A 116 55.15 -37.84 -10.04
CA PHE A 116 53.90 -37.80 -10.82
C PHE A 116 53.51 -36.36 -11.17
N SER A 117 52.75 -36.17 -12.25
CA SER A 117 52.03 -34.93 -12.56
C SER A 117 50.86 -34.72 -11.60
N TYR A 118 50.21 -33.54 -11.65
CA TYR A 118 48.97 -33.30 -10.89
C TYR A 118 47.88 -34.36 -11.17
N THR A 119 47.79 -34.83 -12.41
CA THR A 119 46.81 -35.82 -12.88
C THR A 119 47.25 -37.28 -12.66
N ASP A 120 48.36 -37.49 -11.94
CA ASP A 120 48.94 -38.78 -11.59
C ASP A 120 49.51 -39.61 -12.76
N GLU A 121 49.88 -38.98 -13.87
CA GLU A 121 50.78 -39.61 -14.84
C GLU A 121 52.24 -39.53 -14.36
N PRO A 122 53.13 -40.45 -14.76
CA PRO A 122 54.54 -40.32 -14.41
C PRO A 122 55.13 -39.01 -14.97
N TYR A 123 55.94 -38.31 -14.17
CA TYR A 123 56.64 -37.09 -14.56
C TYR A 123 58.07 -37.43 -15.00
N PRO A 124 58.40 -37.42 -16.30
CA PRO A 124 59.70 -37.86 -16.82
C PRO A 124 60.90 -37.14 -16.18
N ASN A 125 61.99 -37.87 -15.96
CA ASN A 125 63.27 -37.28 -15.53
C ASN A 125 64.11 -36.86 -16.76
N PRO A 126 64.44 -35.57 -16.93
CA PRO A 126 65.31 -35.11 -18.01
C PRO A 126 66.72 -35.70 -18.01
N LYS A 127 67.19 -36.22 -16.86
CA LYS A 127 68.51 -36.83 -16.72
C LYS A 127 68.53 -38.32 -17.05
N PHE A 128 67.37 -38.95 -17.25
CA PHE A 128 67.30 -40.37 -17.62
C PHE A 128 67.77 -40.58 -19.07
N HIS A 129 68.84 -41.35 -19.24
CA HIS A 129 69.44 -41.64 -20.54
C HIS A 129 68.74 -42.84 -21.18
N ILE A 130 68.19 -42.62 -22.37
CA ILE A 130 67.79 -43.69 -23.26
C ILE A 130 68.96 -43.95 -24.22
N ASP A 131 69.23 -45.21 -24.53
CA ASP A 131 70.29 -45.57 -25.49
C ASP A 131 70.09 -44.78 -26.79
N ASN A 132 71.19 -44.24 -27.35
CA ASN A 132 71.13 -43.47 -28.60
C ASN A 132 70.50 -44.33 -29.71
N VAL A 133 69.26 -44.03 -30.05
CA VAL A 133 68.51 -44.71 -31.11
C VAL A 133 69.04 -44.20 -32.45
N THR A 134 69.98 -44.91 -33.06
CA THR A 134 70.58 -44.62 -34.39
C THR A 134 69.66 -45.00 -35.56
N TYR A 135 68.34 -44.97 -35.35
CA TYR A 135 67.31 -45.53 -36.23
C TYR A 135 66.29 -44.45 -36.64
N VAL A 136 65.69 -44.58 -37.82
CA VAL A 136 64.68 -43.63 -38.33
C VAL A 136 63.44 -43.71 -37.45
N ARG A 137 63.02 -42.60 -36.83
CA ARG A 137 61.82 -42.52 -35.99
C ARG A 137 60.60 -42.16 -36.80
N ARG A 138 59.45 -42.73 -36.45
CA ARG A 138 58.13 -42.46 -37.05
C ARG A 138 57.17 -41.99 -35.98
N TRP A 139 56.96 -40.68 -35.88
CA TRP A 139 56.16 -40.04 -34.84
C TRP A 139 54.67 -40.24 -35.05
N ILE A 140 53.94 -40.62 -34.01
CA ILE A 140 52.50 -40.90 -34.08
C ILE A 140 51.71 -39.61 -33.93
N LYS A 141 50.81 -39.33 -34.88
CA LYS A 141 49.91 -38.19 -34.82
C LYS A 141 48.72 -38.44 -33.89
N HIS A 142 48.37 -37.43 -33.10
CA HIS A 142 47.26 -37.40 -32.15
C HIS A 142 47.23 -38.60 -31.18
N PRO A 143 48.27 -38.81 -30.35
CA PRO A 143 48.31 -39.94 -29.40
C PRO A 143 47.17 -39.94 -28.37
N TRP A 144 46.51 -38.81 -28.14
CA TRP A 144 45.35 -38.69 -27.22
C TRP A 144 44.03 -39.21 -27.79
N ILE A 145 43.92 -39.48 -29.10
CA ILE A 145 42.72 -40.07 -29.71
C ILE A 145 42.79 -41.59 -29.55
N LEU A 146 42.01 -42.13 -28.61
CA LEU A 146 41.93 -43.55 -28.27
C LEU A 146 40.74 -44.25 -28.95
N PRO A 147 40.85 -45.56 -29.26
CA PRO A 147 39.75 -46.38 -29.75
C PRO A 147 38.64 -46.53 -28.72
N SER A 148 37.40 -46.72 -29.19
CA SER A 148 36.32 -47.21 -28.32
C SER A 148 36.63 -48.64 -27.85
N LYS A 149 36.04 -49.08 -26.73
CA LYS A 149 36.22 -50.44 -26.18
C LYS A 149 35.87 -51.57 -27.16
N GLU A 150 35.11 -51.25 -28.21
CA GLU A 150 34.65 -52.18 -29.25
C GLU A 150 35.60 -52.25 -30.47
N SER A 151 36.52 -51.28 -30.60
CA SER A 151 37.46 -51.19 -31.72
C SER A 151 38.73 -52.00 -31.44
N LYS A 152 39.01 -53.03 -32.25
CA LYS A 152 40.20 -53.89 -32.07
C LYS A 152 41.52 -53.27 -32.57
N GLN A 153 41.47 -52.38 -33.56
CA GLN A 153 42.63 -51.69 -34.17
C GLN A 153 42.25 -50.30 -34.70
N LEU A 154 43.19 -49.35 -34.69
CA LEU A 154 43.05 -48.01 -35.28
C LEU A 154 44.24 -47.67 -36.17
N LYS A 155 43.97 -47.16 -37.39
CA LYS A 155 45.00 -46.66 -38.30
C LYS A 155 45.41 -45.24 -37.89
N LYS A 156 46.68 -45.01 -37.60
CA LYS A 156 47.25 -43.69 -37.26
C LYS A 156 48.17 -43.19 -38.35
N GLU A 157 48.19 -41.87 -38.53
CA GLU A 157 49.19 -41.16 -39.33
C GLU A 157 50.52 -41.13 -38.57
N LEU A 158 51.60 -41.33 -39.33
CA LEU A 158 52.98 -41.29 -38.86
C LEU A 158 53.74 -40.17 -39.58
N LEU A 159 54.70 -39.56 -38.89
CA LEU A 159 55.63 -38.60 -39.46
C LEU A 159 57.08 -39.10 -39.29
N PRO A 160 57.71 -39.61 -40.35
CA PRO A 160 59.09 -40.10 -40.29
C PRO A 160 60.13 -38.97 -40.21
N ASP A 161 61.20 -39.17 -39.42
CA ASP A 161 62.36 -38.26 -39.35
C ASP A 161 63.17 -38.21 -40.66
N ASP A 162 63.10 -39.26 -41.49
CA ASP A 162 63.75 -39.35 -42.80
C ASP A 162 62.69 -39.30 -43.91
N SER A 163 62.80 -38.32 -44.81
CA SER A 163 61.86 -38.12 -45.92
C SER A 163 61.85 -39.26 -46.94
N ARG A 164 62.85 -40.16 -46.92
CA ARG A 164 62.91 -41.36 -47.78
C ARG A 164 62.00 -42.49 -47.29
N ASP A 165 61.52 -42.41 -46.05
CA ASP A 165 60.61 -43.40 -45.49
C ASP A 165 59.15 -43.11 -45.91
N LYS A 166 58.56 -44.06 -46.65
CA LYS A 166 57.20 -43.93 -47.20
C LYS A 166 56.10 -44.45 -46.25
N HIS A 167 56.44 -44.96 -45.07
CA HIS A 167 55.48 -45.47 -44.10
C HIS A 167 54.84 -44.33 -43.30
N THR A 168 53.81 -43.71 -43.87
CA THR A 168 53.07 -42.59 -43.27
C THR A 168 51.86 -43.02 -42.46
N THR A 169 51.57 -44.33 -42.35
CA THR A 169 50.46 -44.85 -41.53
C THR A 169 50.76 -46.22 -40.92
N GLN A 170 50.26 -46.49 -39.72
CA GLN A 170 50.37 -47.81 -39.05
C GLN A 170 49.11 -48.16 -38.26
N TRP A 171 48.78 -49.45 -38.23
CA TRP A 171 47.70 -49.99 -37.38
C TRP A 171 48.22 -50.20 -35.96
N LEU A 172 47.48 -49.68 -34.99
CA LEU A 172 47.79 -49.82 -33.57
C LEU A 172 46.85 -50.84 -32.94
N ASP A 173 47.40 -51.90 -32.36
CA ASP A 173 46.64 -52.91 -31.62
C ASP A 173 46.11 -52.34 -30.29
N TYR A 174 44.85 -52.64 -29.99
CA TYR A 174 44.21 -52.31 -28.72
C TYR A 174 43.66 -53.56 -28.04
N THR A 175 44.35 -54.00 -26.99
CA THR A 175 43.80 -54.97 -26.03
C THR A 175 43.80 -54.32 -24.66
N PRO A 176 42.62 -53.95 -24.11
CA PRO A 176 42.53 -53.37 -22.78
C PRO A 176 43.23 -54.28 -21.75
N ASN A 177 44.10 -53.70 -20.91
CA ASN A 177 44.77 -54.37 -19.80
C ASN A 177 45.78 -55.48 -20.16
N GLN A 178 46.31 -55.51 -21.39
CA GLN A 178 47.51 -56.30 -21.71
C GLN A 178 48.76 -55.42 -21.77
N ASP A 179 49.86 -55.93 -21.20
CA ASP A 179 51.09 -55.18 -20.92
C ASP A 179 51.91 -54.77 -22.16
N SER A 180 51.49 -55.18 -23.36
CA SER A 180 52.25 -55.05 -24.61
C SER A 180 51.55 -54.32 -25.77
N SER A 181 50.31 -53.84 -25.62
CA SER A 181 49.62 -53.12 -26.71
C SER A 181 50.08 -51.66 -26.82
N SER A 182 50.14 -51.11 -28.04
CA SER A 182 50.62 -49.74 -28.29
C SER A 182 49.72 -48.69 -27.62
N TYR A 183 48.43 -48.97 -27.50
CA TYR A 183 47.50 -48.13 -26.77
C TYR A 183 47.60 -48.24 -25.25
N SER A 184 47.97 -49.40 -24.69
CA SER A 184 48.23 -49.53 -23.24
C SER A 184 49.37 -48.60 -22.81
N VAL A 185 50.42 -48.51 -23.63
CA VAL A 185 51.57 -47.61 -23.40
C VAL A 185 51.16 -46.15 -23.54
N MET A 186 50.42 -45.75 -24.59
CA MET A 186 49.95 -44.36 -24.69
C MET A 186 49.01 -43.98 -23.53
N ASN A 187 48.10 -44.88 -23.13
CA ASN A 187 47.14 -44.61 -22.06
C ASN A 187 47.79 -44.50 -20.67
N GLN A 188 49.01 -45.01 -20.49
CA GLN A 188 49.80 -44.84 -19.26
C GLN A 188 50.20 -43.38 -18.99
N TRP A 189 50.54 -42.66 -20.07
CA TRP A 189 51.07 -41.30 -20.02
C TRP A 189 50.05 -40.24 -20.44
N VAL A 190 48.96 -40.69 -21.08
CA VAL A 190 47.87 -39.83 -21.57
C VAL A 190 46.59 -40.26 -20.87
N THR A 191 46.44 -39.94 -19.58
CA THR A 191 45.25 -40.32 -18.79
C THR A 191 44.21 -39.21 -18.72
N ASP A 192 44.66 -37.96 -18.62
CA ASP A 192 43.80 -36.78 -18.64
C ASP A 192 43.59 -36.24 -20.07
N ARG A 193 42.60 -35.37 -20.30
CA ARG A 193 42.33 -34.77 -21.63
C ARG A 193 42.18 -33.25 -21.60
N THR A 194 42.54 -32.62 -20.48
CA THR A 194 42.41 -31.18 -20.24
C THR A 194 43.25 -30.34 -21.20
N PHE A 195 44.43 -30.85 -21.62
CA PHE A 195 45.35 -30.11 -22.51
C PHE A 195 45.49 -30.73 -23.91
N THR A 196 44.38 -31.26 -24.44
CA THR A 196 44.31 -31.56 -25.88
C THR A 196 44.25 -30.27 -26.71
N PRO A 197 44.74 -30.23 -27.96
CA PRO A 197 44.76 -28.99 -28.77
C PRO A 197 43.40 -28.29 -28.89
N THR A 198 42.31 -29.07 -29.02
CA THR A 198 40.93 -28.53 -29.04
C THR A 198 40.58 -27.85 -27.71
N LYS A 199 40.94 -28.43 -26.57
CA LYS A 199 40.68 -27.82 -25.27
C LYS A 199 41.56 -26.60 -25.02
N VAL A 200 42.80 -26.61 -25.48
CA VAL A 200 43.66 -25.43 -25.47
C VAL A 200 43.06 -24.31 -26.31
N GLN A 201 42.47 -24.61 -27.47
CA GLN A 201 41.74 -23.63 -28.27
C GLN A 201 40.48 -23.10 -27.57
N ASP A 202 39.68 -23.96 -26.93
CA ASP A 202 38.51 -23.53 -26.15
C ASP A 202 38.90 -22.56 -25.01
N MET A 203 40.05 -22.82 -24.38
CA MET A 203 40.58 -22.06 -23.24
C MET A 203 41.21 -20.73 -23.66
N THR A 204 42.09 -20.76 -24.66
CA THR A 204 42.99 -19.64 -25.00
C THR A 204 42.62 -18.93 -26.31
N GLY A 205 41.72 -19.53 -27.11
CA GLY A 205 41.44 -19.10 -28.47
C GLY A 205 42.45 -19.58 -29.52
N ASP A 206 43.57 -20.20 -29.11
CA ASP A 206 44.64 -20.65 -30.02
C ASP A 206 45.11 -22.07 -29.69
N PRO A 207 44.93 -23.08 -30.57
CA PRO A 207 45.41 -24.44 -30.34
C PRO A 207 46.96 -24.54 -30.27
N LYS A 208 47.69 -23.51 -30.71
CA LYS A 208 49.16 -23.46 -30.73
C LYS A 208 49.78 -22.72 -29.55
N PHE A 209 48.96 -22.31 -28.57
CA PHE A 209 49.35 -21.42 -27.46
C PHE A 209 50.68 -21.80 -26.77
N PHE A 210 50.95 -23.09 -26.58
CA PHE A 210 52.13 -23.59 -25.87
C PHE A 210 53.30 -24.02 -26.77
N ASN A 211 53.16 -23.99 -28.09
CA ASN A 211 54.17 -24.54 -29.01
C ASN A 211 55.56 -23.91 -28.81
N LYS A 212 55.60 -22.60 -28.48
CA LYS A 212 56.83 -21.83 -28.25
C LYS A 212 57.55 -22.19 -26.96
N ASN A 213 56.85 -22.82 -26.01
CA ASN A 213 57.43 -23.23 -24.74
C ASN A 213 58.20 -24.55 -24.90
N ILE A 214 57.99 -25.32 -25.98
CA ILE A 214 58.56 -26.66 -26.14
C ILE A 214 60.05 -26.58 -26.45
N GLU A 215 60.87 -27.27 -25.65
CA GLU A 215 62.31 -27.40 -25.89
C GLU A 215 62.68 -28.65 -26.69
N GLY A 216 63.70 -28.54 -27.54
CA GLY A 216 64.37 -29.69 -28.15
C GLY A 216 63.54 -30.44 -29.19
N LEU A 217 62.61 -29.76 -29.88
CA LEU A 217 61.80 -30.37 -30.94
C LEU A 217 62.67 -30.83 -32.13
N PRO A 218 62.51 -32.08 -32.61
CA PRO A 218 63.01 -32.52 -33.91
C PRO A 218 62.50 -31.61 -35.03
N LYS A 219 63.34 -31.36 -36.03
CA LYS A 219 63.02 -30.50 -37.17
C LYS A 219 61.69 -30.88 -37.86
N VAL A 220 61.39 -32.18 -37.92
CA VAL A 220 60.15 -32.68 -38.56
C VAL A 220 58.88 -32.31 -37.78
N LEU A 221 58.97 -32.07 -36.47
CA LEU A 221 57.84 -31.72 -35.61
C LEU A 221 57.61 -30.20 -35.50
N MET A 222 58.56 -29.37 -35.94
CA MET A 222 58.52 -27.91 -35.71
C MET A 222 57.30 -27.22 -36.29
N ASP A 223 56.78 -27.69 -37.42
CA ASP A 223 55.68 -27.02 -38.11
C ASP A 223 54.32 -27.23 -37.41
N ASN A 224 54.12 -28.37 -36.73
CA ASN A 224 52.86 -28.73 -36.08
C ASN A 224 53.05 -29.57 -34.80
N PRO A 225 53.81 -29.09 -33.81
CA PRO A 225 54.12 -29.91 -32.63
C PRO A 225 52.87 -30.25 -31.81
N GLN A 226 51.84 -29.41 -31.84
CA GLN A 226 50.56 -29.64 -31.17
C GLN A 226 49.82 -30.88 -31.70
N ASP A 227 50.18 -31.41 -32.88
CA ASP A 227 49.56 -32.60 -33.46
C ASP A 227 50.24 -33.91 -33.00
N TYR A 228 51.46 -33.84 -32.46
CA TYR A 228 52.29 -35.02 -32.14
C TYR A 228 52.70 -35.09 -30.66
N VAL A 229 52.84 -33.93 -29.99
CA VAL A 229 53.25 -33.85 -28.58
C VAL A 229 51.99 -33.70 -27.71
N TYR A 230 51.74 -34.69 -26.86
CA TYR A 230 50.73 -34.58 -25.80
C TYR A 230 51.31 -33.85 -24.59
N MET A 231 50.58 -32.90 -24.03
CA MET A 231 50.99 -32.17 -22.84
C MET A 231 50.45 -32.88 -21.60
N ILE A 232 51.36 -33.43 -20.78
CA ILE A 232 51.02 -34.10 -19.52
C ILE A 232 50.68 -33.04 -18.47
N GLN A 233 51.47 -31.96 -18.41
CA GLN A 233 51.26 -30.86 -17.49
C GLN A 233 51.68 -29.54 -18.16
N PRO A 234 50.84 -28.48 -18.12
CA PRO A 234 51.14 -27.22 -18.78
C PRO A 234 52.25 -26.45 -18.07
N PRO A 235 53.07 -25.67 -18.81
CA PRO A 235 53.89 -24.63 -18.18
C PRO A 235 53.00 -23.51 -17.65
N THR A 236 53.50 -22.74 -16.71
CA THR A 236 52.87 -21.49 -16.26
C THR A 236 53.81 -20.31 -16.47
N TYR A 237 53.51 -19.16 -15.87
CA TYR A 237 54.41 -18.02 -15.97
C TYR A 237 55.80 -18.35 -15.41
N TYR A 238 55.90 -19.00 -14.24
CA TYR A 238 57.19 -19.32 -13.62
C TYR A 238 57.50 -20.81 -13.52
N SER A 239 56.51 -21.69 -13.73
CA SER A 239 56.73 -23.14 -13.59
C SER A 239 56.87 -23.88 -14.91
N TRP A 240 57.71 -24.91 -14.95
CA TRP A 240 57.86 -25.76 -16.12
C TRP A 240 56.68 -26.70 -16.32
N GLY A 241 56.38 -26.97 -17.58
CA GLY A 241 55.50 -28.04 -18.01
C GLY A 241 56.28 -29.20 -18.63
N VAL A 242 55.56 -30.28 -18.93
CA VAL A 242 56.12 -31.45 -19.60
C VAL A 242 55.11 -32.07 -20.56
N GLY A 243 55.61 -32.54 -21.69
CA GLY A 243 54.84 -33.32 -22.66
C GLY A 243 55.60 -34.54 -23.15
N ILE A 244 54.93 -35.32 -23.99
CA ILE A 244 55.38 -36.61 -24.48
C ILE A 244 54.91 -36.83 -25.93
N ALA A 245 55.76 -37.38 -26.77
CA ALA A 245 55.40 -37.90 -28.08
C ALA A 245 55.81 -39.37 -28.20
N PHE A 246 55.10 -40.11 -29.05
CA PHE A 246 55.29 -41.53 -29.25
C PHE A 246 55.78 -41.82 -30.67
N TYR A 247 56.64 -42.81 -30.81
CA TYR A 247 57.20 -43.17 -32.11
C TYR A 247 57.58 -44.65 -32.21
N TYR A 248 57.65 -45.14 -33.44
CA TYR A 248 58.32 -46.40 -33.79
C TYR A 248 59.67 -46.12 -34.44
N TYR A 249 60.56 -47.11 -34.51
CA TYR A 249 61.81 -46.98 -35.27
C TYR A 249 62.01 -48.06 -36.35
N GLY A 250 62.89 -47.77 -37.32
CA GLY A 250 63.34 -48.70 -38.37
C GLY A 250 64.85 -48.57 -38.66
N GLY A 251 65.51 -49.69 -39.01
CA GLY A 251 66.98 -49.82 -39.05
C GLY A 251 67.73 -48.91 -40.05
N THR A 252 69.05 -48.76 -39.87
CA THR A 252 69.97 -47.94 -40.72
C THR A 252 70.98 -48.78 -41.54
N GLY A 253 70.61 -49.98 -41.99
CA GLY A 253 71.37 -50.78 -42.97
C GLY A 253 70.66 -50.86 -44.32
N SER A 254 71.38 -51.18 -45.40
CA SER A 254 70.83 -51.30 -46.77
C SER A 254 69.65 -52.27 -46.89
N ASP A 255 69.49 -53.19 -45.93
CA ASP A 255 68.50 -54.27 -45.98
C ASP A 255 67.43 -54.18 -44.86
N ASN A 256 67.34 -53.07 -44.12
CA ASN A 256 66.45 -52.97 -42.94
C ASN A 256 65.56 -51.70 -42.85
N MET A 257 65.39 -50.96 -43.94
CA MET A 257 64.30 -49.96 -44.08
C MET A 257 62.91 -50.62 -44.23
N GLU A 258 62.84 -51.91 -44.55
CA GLU A 258 61.61 -52.61 -44.92
C GLU A 258 60.91 -53.36 -43.77
N LYS A 259 61.57 -53.53 -42.61
CA LYS A 259 60.98 -54.20 -41.45
C LYS A 259 60.69 -53.20 -40.32
N PRO A 260 59.45 -52.70 -40.19
CA PRO A 260 59.08 -51.84 -39.08
C PRO A 260 59.20 -52.60 -37.76
N ASN A 261 59.77 -51.94 -36.74
CA ASN A 261 59.64 -52.42 -35.38
C ASN A 261 58.23 -52.11 -34.87
N ASN A 262 57.54 -53.11 -34.30
CA ASN A 262 56.22 -52.95 -33.69
C ASN A 262 56.27 -52.55 -32.21
N TYR A 263 57.47 -52.33 -31.64
CA TYR A 263 57.61 -51.80 -30.29
C TYR A 263 57.45 -50.29 -30.28
N LEU A 264 56.51 -49.81 -29.47
CA LEU A 264 56.24 -48.40 -29.26
C LEU A 264 57.27 -47.80 -28.29
N TYR A 265 57.86 -46.68 -28.69
CA TYR A 265 58.76 -45.87 -27.88
C TYR A 265 58.16 -44.48 -27.67
N TYR A 266 58.75 -43.73 -26.75
CA TYR A 266 58.33 -42.37 -26.46
C TYR A 266 59.53 -41.48 -26.18
N GLN A 267 59.33 -40.17 -26.36
CA GLN A 267 60.25 -39.11 -25.97
C GLN A 267 59.47 -38.03 -25.24
N TYR A 268 60.03 -37.52 -24.14
CA TYR A 268 59.46 -36.39 -23.43
C TYR A 268 60.03 -35.07 -23.95
N PHE A 269 59.27 -33.99 -23.75
CA PHE A 269 59.62 -32.63 -24.10
C PHE A 269 59.33 -31.71 -22.93
N ARG A 270 60.27 -30.84 -22.58
CA ARG A 270 60.08 -29.83 -21.54
C ARG A 270 59.35 -28.62 -22.13
N TYR A 271 58.45 -28.03 -21.36
CA TYR A 271 57.82 -26.77 -21.67
C TYR A 271 58.37 -25.67 -20.75
N LYS A 272 59.09 -24.71 -21.31
CA LYS A 272 59.60 -23.52 -20.61
C LYS A 272 58.46 -22.73 -19.96
N PRO A 273 58.67 -22.13 -18.79
CA PRO A 273 57.79 -21.11 -18.25
C PRO A 273 57.70 -19.89 -19.17
N PHE A 274 56.60 -19.14 -19.09
CA PHE A 274 56.45 -17.91 -19.91
C PHE A 274 57.41 -16.79 -19.50
N SER A 275 57.89 -16.78 -18.25
CA SER A 275 58.93 -15.85 -17.78
C SER A 275 60.26 -16.01 -18.50
N LEU A 276 60.53 -17.20 -19.07
CA LEU A 276 61.70 -17.48 -19.88
C LEU A 276 61.48 -17.21 -21.38
N LEU A 277 60.30 -16.71 -21.75
CA LEU A 277 60.02 -16.20 -23.09
C LEU A 277 60.34 -14.70 -23.10
N ALA A 278 61.23 -14.25 -23.97
CA ALA A 278 61.52 -12.82 -24.11
C ALA A 278 60.33 -12.06 -24.75
N ASP A 279 60.02 -10.85 -24.24
CA ASP A 279 59.23 -9.77 -24.89
C ASP A 279 57.70 -9.98 -25.11
N ASP A 280 56.83 -9.47 -24.20
CA ASP A 280 55.34 -9.62 -24.23
C ASP A 280 54.54 -8.43 -23.59
N LEU A 281 53.32 -8.13 -24.07
CA LEU A 281 52.34 -7.20 -23.50
C LEU A 281 51.12 -7.96 -22.95
N MET A 282 50.30 -7.33 -22.07
CA MET A 282 49.09 -7.95 -21.52
C MET A 282 48.06 -6.90 -21.07
N ALA A 283 46.77 -7.11 -21.32
CA ALA A 283 45.68 -6.21 -20.88
C ALA A 283 44.81 -6.86 -19.80
N ARG A 284 44.20 -6.07 -18.89
CA ARG A 284 43.25 -6.51 -17.84
C ARG A 284 42.18 -5.46 -17.49
N PHE A 285 40.97 -5.87 -17.09
CA PHE A 285 39.96 -4.94 -16.54
C PHE A 285 40.32 -4.53 -15.10
N GLU A 286 40.37 -3.24 -14.85
CA GLU A 286 40.58 -2.65 -13.52
C GLU A 286 39.26 -2.30 -12.83
N LYS A 287 38.26 -1.85 -13.61
CA LYS A 287 36.91 -1.55 -13.13
C LYS A 287 35.89 -2.01 -14.17
N LEU A 288 34.93 -2.83 -13.76
CA LEU A 288 33.83 -3.29 -14.61
C LEU A 288 32.57 -3.50 -13.75
N PRO A 289 31.58 -2.59 -13.79
CA PRO A 289 30.32 -2.74 -13.07
C PRO A 289 29.55 -3.98 -13.52
N THR A 290 28.82 -4.62 -12.60
CA THR A 290 28.09 -5.86 -12.92
C THR A 290 26.75 -5.57 -13.61
N SER A 291 26.07 -4.51 -13.18
CA SER A 291 24.77 -4.09 -13.72
C SER A 291 24.55 -2.59 -13.53
N ALA A 292 23.63 -2.03 -14.31
CA ALA A 292 23.19 -0.65 -14.18
C ALA A 292 21.73 -0.49 -14.68
N THR A 293 21.04 0.53 -14.18
CA THR A 293 19.71 0.90 -14.69
C THR A 293 19.84 1.77 -15.93
N ALA A 294 18.94 1.63 -16.90
CA ALA A 294 18.89 2.51 -18.06
C ALA A 294 18.88 4.00 -17.63
N GLY A 295 19.73 4.81 -18.28
CA GLY A 295 19.92 6.22 -17.94
C GLY A 295 20.97 6.52 -16.87
N GLU A 296 21.48 5.53 -16.13
CA GLU A 296 22.54 5.74 -15.15
C GLU A 296 23.94 5.84 -15.82
N PRO A 297 24.86 6.67 -15.28
CA PRO A 297 26.24 6.73 -15.76
C PRO A 297 27.01 5.47 -15.34
N VAL A 298 27.72 4.87 -16.29
CA VAL A 298 28.55 3.66 -16.13
C VAL A 298 30.01 4.01 -16.46
N SER A 299 30.95 3.47 -15.70
CA SER A 299 32.40 3.72 -15.87
C SER A 299 33.20 2.42 -15.80
N VAL A 300 34.09 2.25 -16.77
CA VAL A 300 34.94 1.07 -17.00
C VAL A 300 36.41 1.48 -17.10
N ALA A 301 37.33 0.66 -16.60
CA ALA A 301 38.77 0.89 -16.69
C ALA A 301 39.53 -0.38 -17.08
N VAL A 302 40.59 -0.23 -17.86
CA VAL A 302 41.51 -1.29 -18.33
C VAL A 302 42.95 -0.87 -18.04
N THR A 303 43.75 -1.77 -17.50
CA THR A 303 45.21 -1.63 -17.36
C THR A 303 45.92 -2.47 -18.43
N VAL A 304 47.01 -1.98 -19.01
CA VAL A 304 47.89 -2.74 -19.91
C VAL A 304 49.30 -2.76 -19.35
N ASN A 305 49.89 -3.94 -19.20
CA ASN A 305 51.24 -4.16 -18.69
C ASN A 305 52.21 -4.60 -19.80
N SER A 306 53.50 -4.33 -19.62
CA SER A 306 54.59 -4.67 -20.54
C SER A 306 55.73 -5.41 -19.83
N THR A 307 56.25 -6.45 -20.47
CA THR A 307 57.42 -7.20 -20.00
C THR A 307 58.71 -6.86 -20.75
N PHE A 308 58.63 -6.00 -21.77
CA PHE A 308 59.77 -5.51 -22.54
C PHE A 308 60.68 -4.64 -21.66
N LYS A 309 61.99 -4.69 -21.92
CA LYS A 309 62.97 -3.82 -21.24
C LYS A 309 62.72 -2.34 -21.55
N GLU A 310 62.55 -2.04 -22.84
CA GLU A 310 62.30 -0.68 -23.33
C GLU A 310 60.81 -0.36 -23.49
N ASN A 311 60.48 0.93 -23.57
CA ASN A 311 59.12 1.41 -23.83
C ASN A 311 58.61 0.90 -25.17
N GLN A 312 57.37 0.42 -25.18
CA GLN A 312 56.72 -0.11 -26.36
C GLN A 312 55.66 0.84 -26.86
N LYS A 313 55.84 1.32 -28.10
CA LYS A 313 54.82 2.08 -28.80
C LYS A 313 53.98 1.13 -29.65
N THR A 314 52.69 1.03 -29.35
CA THR A 314 51.78 0.08 -29.98
C THR A 314 50.38 0.67 -30.16
N ASP A 315 49.49 -0.02 -30.89
CA ASP A 315 48.11 0.37 -31.05
C ASP A 315 47.19 -0.19 -29.94
N TYR A 316 46.06 0.47 -29.69
CA TYR A 316 45.01 -0.03 -28.81
C TYR A 316 43.62 0.32 -29.38
N LYS A 317 42.60 -0.43 -28.94
CA LYS A 317 41.21 -0.24 -29.37
C LYS A 317 40.21 -0.70 -28.32
N TRP A 318 39.21 0.13 -28.06
CA TRP A 318 37.99 -0.23 -27.36
C TRP A 318 36.91 -0.72 -28.35
N SER A 319 36.03 -1.60 -27.87
CA SER A 319 34.77 -1.95 -28.52
C SER A 319 33.69 -2.09 -27.45
N ILE A 320 32.97 -0.99 -27.20
CA ILE A 320 31.88 -0.93 -26.22
C ILE A 320 30.58 -0.82 -27.00
N LYS A 321 29.72 -1.83 -26.87
CA LYS A 321 28.50 -1.95 -27.69
C LYS A 321 27.33 -2.46 -26.87
N ALA A 322 26.17 -1.82 -27.06
CA ALA A 322 24.89 -2.39 -26.65
C ALA A 322 24.64 -3.69 -27.43
N LYS A 323 24.22 -4.76 -26.74
CA LYS A 323 23.98 -6.08 -27.36
C LYS A 323 22.83 -6.06 -28.38
N ASP A 324 21.88 -5.15 -28.23
CA ASP A 324 20.78 -4.95 -29.18
C ASP A 324 21.20 -4.14 -30.44
N GLY A 325 22.43 -3.64 -30.49
CA GLY A 325 22.95 -2.84 -31.60
C GLY A 325 22.57 -1.36 -31.56
N SER A 326 21.93 -0.88 -30.49
CA SER A 326 21.61 0.54 -30.31
C SER A 326 22.89 1.41 -30.23
N PRO A 327 22.85 2.65 -30.75
CA PRO A 327 23.99 3.55 -30.69
C PRO A 327 24.27 3.93 -29.24
N LEU A 328 25.54 3.84 -28.84
CA LEU A 328 26.01 4.13 -27.49
C LEU A 328 27.11 5.19 -27.55
N GLU A 329 26.89 6.33 -26.91
CA GLU A 329 27.90 7.38 -26.80
C GLU A 329 28.85 7.06 -25.64
N VAL A 330 30.15 6.98 -25.94
CA VAL A 330 31.19 6.60 -24.98
C VAL A 330 32.24 7.70 -24.90
N VAL A 331 32.53 8.14 -23.68
CA VAL A 331 33.55 9.12 -23.34
C VAL A 331 34.79 8.39 -22.82
N TYR A 332 35.95 8.62 -23.44
CA TYR A 332 37.22 7.97 -23.10
C TYR A 332 38.14 8.90 -22.30
N SER A 333 38.84 8.35 -21.31
CA SER A 333 39.75 9.08 -20.42
C SER A 333 40.92 8.21 -19.92
N GLY A 334 41.79 8.76 -19.08
CA GLY A 334 43.00 8.09 -18.58
C GLY A 334 44.23 8.44 -19.43
N HIS A 335 45.06 7.45 -19.76
CA HIS A 335 46.27 7.64 -20.58
C HIS A 335 45.96 7.88 -22.07
N SER A 336 44.68 7.80 -22.47
CA SER A 336 44.20 8.28 -23.75
C SER A 336 42.73 8.68 -23.69
N SER A 337 42.34 9.67 -24.49
CA SER A 337 40.97 10.20 -24.61
C SER A 337 40.24 9.73 -25.87
N LYS A 338 40.74 8.69 -26.54
CA LYS A 338 40.19 8.18 -27.81
C LYS A 338 39.77 6.72 -27.70
N GLU A 339 38.77 6.31 -28.49
CA GLU A 339 38.33 4.91 -28.63
C GLU A 339 39.46 4.00 -29.11
N ASN A 340 40.30 4.47 -30.03
CA ASN A 340 41.44 3.74 -30.55
C ASN A 340 42.57 4.72 -30.89
N GLY A 341 43.79 4.21 -30.98
CA GLY A 341 44.96 5.01 -31.30
C GLY A 341 46.27 4.30 -31.03
N GLU A 342 47.35 5.06 -31.00
CA GLU A 342 48.65 4.58 -30.51
C GLU A 342 48.83 4.95 -29.03
N ILE A 343 49.47 4.08 -28.28
CA ILE A 343 49.84 4.26 -26.88
C ILE A 343 51.29 3.82 -26.66
N THR A 344 51.98 4.51 -25.76
CA THR A 344 53.32 4.12 -25.33
C THR A 344 53.20 3.48 -23.95
N ILE A 345 53.51 2.19 -23.87
CA ILE A 345 53.53 1.42 -22.63
C ILE A 345 54.97 1.43 -22.10
N PRO A 346 55.22 1.89 -20.87
CA PRO A 346 56.56 1.88 -20.29
C PRO A 346 57.17 0.47 -20.28
N GLY A 347 58.47 0.37 -20.55
CA GLY A 347 59.23 -0.88 -20.34
C GLY A 347 59.63 -1.06 -18.88
N LYS A 348 60.08 -2.26 -18.51
CA LYS A 348 60.47 -2.64 -17.15
C LYS A 348 61.59 -1.77 -16.56
N GLU A 349 62.46 -1.18 -17.38
CA GLU A 349 63.59 -0.36 -16.89
C GLU A 349 63.19 1.11 -16.59
N LYS A 350 62.03 1.59 -17.05
CA LYS A 350 61.65 3.03 -16.98
C LYS A 350 60.32 3.35 -16.27
N GLY A 351 59.54 2.35 -15.86
CA GLY A 351 58.46 2.50 -14.88
C GLY A 351 57.88 1.14 -14.46
N LYS A 352 56.73 1.14 -13.75
CA LYS A 352 55.96 -0.07 -13.37
C LYS A 352 55.46 -0.94 -14.55
N GLY A 353 55.79 -0.54 -15.78
CA GLY A 353 55.38 -1.26 -16.98
C GLY A 353 53.89 -1.19 -17.29
N GLU A 354 53.12 -0.23 -16.76
CA GLU A 354 51.66 -0.20 -16.89
C GLU A 354 51.07 1.13 -17.42
N VAL A 355 49.93 1.04 -18.12
CA VAL A 355 49.08 2.18 -18.53
C VAL A 355 47.62 1.90 -18.23
N VAL A 356 46.85 2.92 -17.84
CA VAL A 356 45.42 2.81 -17.52
C VAL A 356 44.55 3.62 -18.49
N LEU A 357 43.55 2.96 -19.07
CA LEU A 357 42.58 3.52 -20.01
C LEU A 357 41.17 3.39 -19.43
N GLN A 358 40.33 4.40 -19.63
CA GLN A 358 38.98 4.46 -19.06
C GLN A 358 37.95 4.79 -20.13
N ALA A 359 36.72 4.31 -19.91
CA ALA A 359 35.56 4.60 -20.74
C ALA A 359 34.33 4.81 -19.85
N SER A 360 33.49 5.79 -20.18
CA SER A 360 32.23 6.08 -19.48
C SER A 360 31.09 6.29 -20.47
N PHE A 361 29.89 5.82 -20.13
CA PHE A 361 28.71 5.93 -20.98
C PHE A 361 27.43 5.93 -20.13
N THR A 362 26.31 6.34 -20.72
CA THR A 362 24.98 6.19 -20.10
C THR A 362 24.41 4.82 -20.45
N MET A 363 23.96 4.07 -19.45
CA MET A 363 23.43 2.72 -19.67
C MET A 363 22.22 2.75 -20.63
N PRO A 364 22.26 2.04 -21.77
CA PRO A 364 21.15 1.96 -22.71
C PRO A 364 20.09 0.96 -22.25
N GLU A 365 18.97 0.84 -22.97
CA GLU A 365 17.91 -0.15 -22.75
C GLU A 365 18.31 -1.58 -23.18
N SER A 366 19.60 -1.91 -23.11
CA SER A 366 20.17 -3.24 -23.42
C SER A 366 21.41 -3.51 -22.57
N ASP A 367 21.73 -4.80 -22.37
CA ASP A 367 23.05 -5.22 -21.87
C ASP A 367 24.17 -4.58 -22.71
N VAL A 368 25.29 -4.25 -22.06
CA VAL A 368 26.47 -3.65 -22.74
C VAL A 368 27.66 -4.60 -22.68
N SER A 369 28.19 -4.94 -23.85
CA SER A 369 29.44 -5.67 -23.99
C SER A 369 30.62 -4.71 -24.09
N VAL A 370 31.71 -5.03 -23.39
CA VAL A 370 32.96 -4.30 -23.41
C VAL A 370 34.06 -5.23 -23.88
N ALA A 371 34.71 -4.89 -24.97
CA ALA A 371 35.95 -5.52 -25.41
C ALA A 371 37.06 -4.48 -25.55
N PHE A 372 38.30 -4.91 -25.36
CA PHE A 372 39.48 -4.07 -25.47
C PHE A 372 40.60 -4.89 -26.11
N SER A 373 41.39 -4.27 -26.98
CA SER A 373 42.61 -4.88 -27.52
C SER A 373 43.78 -3.91 -27.49
N VAL A 374 44.98 -4.46 -27.37
CA VAL A 374 46.25 -3.75 -27.53
C VAL A 374 47.14 -4.54 -28.50
N ASN A 375 48.08 -3.88 -29.16
CA ASN A 375 49.00 -4.46 -30.12
C ASN A 375 48.38 -5.38 -31.18
N ASP A 376 47.26 -4.97 -31.76
CA ASP A 376 46.63 -5.72 -32.85
C ASP A 376 47.49 -5.70 -34.13
N LYS A 377 48.33 -4.66 -34.31
CA LYS A 377 49.28 -4.57 -35.43
C LYS A 377 50.53 -5.44 -35.26
N LYS A 378 50.67 -6.13 -34.12
CA LYS A 378 51.81 -7.00 -33.80
C LYS A 378 53.16 -6.28 -33.84
N LYS A 379 53.16 -5.03 -33.37
CA LYS A 379 54.30 -4.14 -33.13
C LYS A 379 54.18 -3.52 -31.72
N PRO A 380 55.03 -3.89 -30.76
CA PRO A 380 56.21 -4.74 -30.92
C PRO A 380 55.88 -6.19 -31.28
N ALA A 381 56.90 -6.91 -31.77
CA ALA A 381 56.76 -8.34 -31.95
C ALA A 381 56.65 -8.98 -30.56
N GLU A 382 55.56 -9.71 -30.34
CA GLU A 382 55.33 -10.51 -29.15
C GLU A 382 55.26 -11.98 -29.57
N LEU A 383 55.56 -12.86 -28.62
CA LEU A 383 55.40 -14.29 -28.83
C LEU A 383 53.95 -14.74 -28.55
N SER A 384 53.12 -13.94 -27.87
CA SER A 384 51.68 -14.16 -27.67
C SER A 384 50.91 -12.88 -27.97
N PHE A 385 49.73 -12.99 -28.56
CA PHE A 385 48.83 -11.84 -28.76
C PHE A 385 47.45 -12.07 -28.14
N GLY A 386 47.22 -13.23 -27.52
CA GLY A 386 45.91 -13.60 -26.95
C GLY A 386 45.59 -12.81 -25.67
N ASN A 387 46.60 -12.62 -24.84
CA ASN A 387 46.59 -11.82 -23.60
C ASN A 387 46.51 -10.30 -23.84
N ASN A 388 46.58 -9.86 -25.10
CA ASN A 388 46.36 -8.47 -25.46
C ASN A 388 44.89 -8.14 -25.69
N LYS A 389 43.98 -9.12 -25.56
CA LYS A 389 42.56 -8.97 -25.85
C LYS A 389 41.72 -9.28 -24.62
N LEU A 390 40.83 -8.36 -24.28
CA LEU A 390 39.83 -8.49 -23.24
C LEU A 390 38.44 -8.54 -23.85
N ASN A 391 37.59 -9.35 -23.25
CA ASN A 391 36.18 -9.41 -23.60
C ASN A 391 35.35 -9.67 -22.35
N SER A 392 34.36 -8.81 -22.09
CA SER A 392 33.40 -8.97 -21.01
C SER A 392 32.30 -10.00 -21.32
N SER A 393 32.34 -10.67 -22.48
CA SER A 393 31.35 -11.69 -22.88
C SER A 393 31.69 -13.05 -22.28
N PRO A 394 30.71 -13.81 -21.73
CA PRO A 394 29.25 -13.62 -21.82
C PRO A 394 28.64 -12.67 -20.77
N ASP A 395 29.43 -12.28 -19.77
CA ASP A 395 28.96 -11.72 -18.49
C ASP A 395 28.55 -10.24 -18.52
N ALA A 396 28.80 -9.53 -19.63
CA ALA A 396 28.35 -8.17 -20.04
C ALA A 396 27.52 -7.36 -19.02
N ILE A 397 27.80 -6.06 -18.86
CA ILE A 397 27.10 -5.18 -17.92
C ILE A 397 25.59 -5.30 -18.12
N LYS A 398 24.90 -5.81 -17.10
CA LYS A 398 23.50 -6.22 -17.21
C LYS A 398 22.55 -5.03 -17.10
N LEU A 399 21.59 -4.96 -18.02
CA LEU A 399 20.47 -4.02 -17.91
C LEU A 399 19.55 -4.45 -16.76
N MET A 400 19.38 -3.56 -15.79
CA MET A 400 18.38 -3.71 -14.75
C MET A 400 17.04 -3.17 -15.25
N LYS A 401 16.10 -4.06 -15.59
CA LYS A 401 14.74 -3.65 -15.96
C LYS A 401 13.93 -3.31 -14.71
N PRO A 402 13.23 -2.16 -14.67
CA PRO A 402 12.34 -1.85 -13.58
C PRO A 402 11.27 -2.91 -13.41
N THR A 403 10.98 -3.25 -12.15
CA THR A 403 9.86 -4.13 -11.82
C THR A 403 8.56 -3.42 -12.20
N PRO A 404 7.60 -4.08 -12.89
CA PRO A 404 6.31 -3.48 -13.18
C PRO A 404 5.63 -2.98 -11.90
N PRO A 405 4.89 -1.86 -11.94
CA PRO A 405 4.25 -1.32 -10.75
C PRO A 405 3.34 -2.33 -10.09
N ASN A 406 3.60 -2.64 -8.83
CA ASN A 406 2.74 -3.50 -8.05
C ASN A 406 1.53 -2.70 -7.56
N LYS A 407 0.32 -3.15 -7.93
CA LYS A 407 -0.92 -2.42 -7.65
C LYS A 407 -1.55 -2.88 -6.34
N LYS A 408 -1.86 -1.94 -5.46
CA LYS A 408 -2.62 -2.15 -4.22
C LYS A 408 -3.77 -1.16 -4.11
N GLN A 409 -4.79 -1.54 -3.35
CA GLN A 409 -5.96 -0.72 -3.11
C GLN A 409 -6.30 -0.68 -1.62
N TYR A 410 -6.64 0.51 -1.12
CA TYR A 410 -7.07 0.72 0.25
C TYR A 410 -8.35 1.55 0.28
N ASP A 411 -9.31 1.12 1.10
CA ASP A 411 -10.62 1.75 1.22
C ASP A 411 -10.77 2.42 2.57
N LEU A 412 -11.15 3.69 2.56
CA LEU A 412 -11.71 4.41 3.70
C LEU A 412 -13.24 4.27 3.59
N ASP A 413 -13.80 3.42 4.43
CA ASP A 413 -15.23 3.19 4.52
C ASP A 413 -15.98 4.45 5.02
N TYR A 414 -17.30 4.52 4.85
CA TYR A 414 -18.13 5.71 5.11
C TYR A 414 -17.98 6.30 6.51
N ASN A 415 -17.70 5.47 7.51
CA ASN A 415 -17.52 5.86 8.91
C ASN A 415 -16.04 6.01 9.34
N VAL A 416 -15.09 6.00 8.40
CA VAL A 416 -13.64 6.07 8.68
C VAL A 416 -13.06 7.44 8.36
N LEU A 417 -12.45 8.12 9.34
CA LEU A 417 -11.77 9.42 9.21
C LEU A 417 -10.34 9.28 8.68
N SER A 418 -9.63 8.23 9.08
CA SER A 418 -8.31 7.89 8.53
C SER A 418 -8.05 6.40 8.60
N LYS A 419 -7.16 5.91 7.74
CA LYS A 419 -6.72 4.51 7.72
C LYS A 419 -5.20 4.44 7.74
N LYS A 420 -4.63 3.70 8.69
CA LYS A 420 -3.22 3.31 8.64
C LYS A 420 -3.06 2.12 7.71
N ALA A 421 -2.04 2.12 6.88
CA ALA A 421 -1.70 1.02 6.00
C ALA A 421 -0.25 0.60 6.26
N GLU A 422 -0.04 -0.70 6.39
CA GLU A 422 1.28 -1.31 6.52
C GLU A 422 1.44 -2.42 5.49
N PHE A 423 2.57 -2.42 4.77
CA PHE A 423 2.84 -3.46 3.77
C PHE A 423 4.31 -3.59 3.39
N GLY A 424 4.71 -4.80 2.98
CA GLY A 424 6.01 -5.03 2.37
C GLY A 424 6.09 -4.49 0.94
N LEU A 425 7.19 -3.80 0.65
CA LEU A 425 7.50 -3.27 -0.68
C LEU A 425 7.60 -4.40 -1.71
N ASN A 426 7.11 -4.17 -2.94
CA ASN A 426 7.14 -5.15 -4.02
C ASN A 426 6.55 -6.52 -3.60
N LYS A 427 5.34 -6.51 -3.05
CA LYS A 427 4.65 -7.70 -2.49
C LYS A 427 5.46 -8.43 -1.41
N GLY A 428 6.29 -7.71 -0.66
CA GLY A 428 7.17 -8.28 0.37
C GLY A 428 8.42 -8.99 -0.17
N GLN A 429 8.63 -9.00 -1.49
CA GLN A 429 9.84 -9.56 -2.09
C GLN A 429 11.04 -8.61 -1.96
N GLY A 430 10.78 -7.30 -1.88
CA GLY A 430 11.83 -6.29 -1.80
C GLY A 430 12.61 -6.16 -3.11
N SER A 431 13.92 -5.91 -2.99
CA SER A 431 14.86 -5.85 -4.12
C SER A 431 16.22 -6.44 -3.73
N SER A 432 16.99 -6.89 -4.72
CA SER A 432 18.34 -7.43 -4.54
C SER A 432 19.35 -6.77 -5.48
N ALA A 433 20.60 -6.71 -5.03
CA ALA A 433 21.76 -6.25 -5.79
C ALA A 433 22.88 -7.31 -5.69
N ALA A 434 23.56 -7.58 -6.79
CA ALA A 434 24.65 -8.56 -6.88
C ALA A 434 25.95 -7.89 -7.31
N LEU A 435 27.06 -8.36 -6.74
CA LEU A 435 28.42 -7.93 -7.05
C LEU A 435 29.21 -9.09 -7.63
N MET A 436 30.07 -8.83 -8.61
CA MET A 436 31.03 -9.80 -9.13
C MET A 436 32.43 -9.41 -8.68
N LEU A 437 33.16 -10.33 -8.01
CA LEU A 437 34.55 -10.09 -7.60
C LEU A 437 35.45 -10.06 -8.84
N PRO A 438 36.08 -8.93 -9.19
CA PRO A 438 36.91 -8.87 -10.39
C PRO A 438 38.20 -9.67 -10.21
N ARG A 439 38.82 -9.59 -9.03
CA ARG A 439 40.04 -10.34 -8.66
C ARG A 439 40.32 -10.25 -7.15
N GLY A 440 41.29 -11.02 -6.68
CA GLY A 440 41.78 -10.95 -5.30
C GLY A 440 40.73 -11.45 -4.31
N TYR A 441 40.54 -10.72 -3.22
CA TYR A 441 39.54 -11.03 -2.20
C TYR A 441 38.81 -9.76 -1.76
N TRP A 442 37.57 -9.93 -1.28
CA TRP A 442 36.82 -8.82 -0.68
C TRP A 442 37.53 -8.31 0.57
N SER A 443 37.91 -7.03 0.58
CA SER A 443 38.60 -6.40 1.71
C SER A 443 37.66 -5.70 2.69
N SER A 444 36.39 -5.52 2.30
CA SER A 444 35.35 -4.91 3.12
C SER A 444 33.99 -5.59 2.89
N ASN A 445 32.99 -5.20 3.67
CA ASN A 445 31.59 -5.52 3.39
C ASN A 445 31.08 -4.68 2.22
N ALA A 446 30.02 -5.13 1.54
CA ALA A 446 29.29 -4.27 0.62
C ALA A 446 28.68 -3.10 1.39
N THR A 447 28.89 -1.89 0.89
CA THR A 447 28.34 -0.65 1.45
C THR A 447 27.48 0.07 0.41
N GLY A 448 26.50 0.84 0.84
CA GLY A 448 25.57 1.49 -0.08
C GLY A 448 24.23 1.82 0.57
N SER A 449 23.22 2.08 -0.24
CA SER A 449 21.88 2.41 0.27
C SER A 449 20.79 1.91 -0.67
N PHE A 450 19.63 1.60 -0.08
CA PHE A 450 18.40 1.32 -0.79
C PHE A 450 17.39 2.42 -0.44
N SER A 451 17.00 3.23 -1.42
CA SER A 451 16.14 4.39 -1.24
C SER A 451 14.71 4.07 -1.62
N VAL A 452 13.76 4.52 -0.80
CA VAL A 452 12.32 4.44 -1.07
C VAL A 452 11.72 5.85 -0.97
N THR A 453 11.01 6.28 -2.00
CA THR A 453 10.49 7.65 -2.13
C THR A 453 8.99 7.65 -2.33
N ASN A 454 8.28 8.39 -1.48
CA ASN A 454 6.87 8.71 -1.64
C ASN A 454 6.69 9.87 -2.63
N ARG A 455 6.01 9.63 -3.76
CA ARG A 455 5.78 10.65 -4.81
C ARG A 455 4.51 11.48 -4.61
N VAL A 456 3.69 11.16 -3.61
CA VAL A 456 2.41 11.83 -3.30
C VAL A 456 2.25 12.10 -1.79
N PRO A 457 3.12 12.92 -1.19
CA PRO A 457 3.12 13.17 0.27
C PRO A 457 1.84 13.86 0.79
N ASP A 458 1.02 14.41 -0.10
CA ASP A 458 -0.30 14.97 0.21
C ASP A 458 -1.41 13.91 0.31
N LEU A 459 -1.16 12.68 -0.13
CA LEU A 459 -2.07 11.53 -0.02
C LEU A 459 -1.54 10.47 0.96
N PHE A 460 -0.27 10.10 0.82
CA PHE A 460 0.40 9.13 1.69
C PHE A 460 1.04 9.88 2.86
N ARG A 461 0.22 10.19 3.87
CA ARG A 461 0.64 10.93 5.07
C ARG A 461 1.45 10.04 6.01
N ASP A 462 2.21 10.67 6.91
CA ASP A 462 2.92 9.98 8.00
C ASP A 462 3.78 8.80 7.47
N PHE A 463 4.37 8.99 6.27
CA PHE A 463 5.08 7.95 5.52
C PHE A 463 6.39 7.56 6.19
N GLN A 464 6.56 6.28 6.50
CA GLN A 464 7.74 5.72 7.13
C GLN A 464 8.21 4.47 6.39
N VAL A 465 9.54 4.31 6.32
CA VAL A 465 10.22 3.15 5.74
C VAL A 465 10.96 2.44 6.85
N GLN A 466 10.46 1.28 7.26
CA GLN A 466 11.03 0.46 8.31
C GLN A 466 11.89 -0.66 7.72
N ASN A 467 12.76 -1.24 8.54
CA ASN A 467 13.66 -2.34 8.16
C ASN A 467 14.54 -2.01 6.94
N ASN A 468 14.99 -0.76 6.84
CA ASN A 468 15.82 -0.29 5.72
C ASN A 468 17.11 0.41 6.18
N PRO A 469 17.99 -0.27 6.96
CA PRO A 469 19.26 0.31 7.36
C PRO A 469 20.19 0.49 6.13
N PRO A 470 21.18 1.41 6.23
CA PRO A 470 22.27 1.48 5.26
C PRO A 470 22.89 0.10 4.99
N VAL A 471 23.39 -0.12 3.79
CA VAL A 471 24.03 -1.39 3.44
C VAL A 471 25.41 -1.46 4.09
N ASN A 472 25.65 -2.54 4.82
CA ASN A 472 26.94 -2.96 5.37
C ASN A 472 26.87 -4.48 5.57
N ASP A 473 26.99 -5.24 4.48
CA ASP A 473 26.69 -6.68 4.44
C ASP A 473 27.83 -7.47 3.78
N SER A 474 28.21 -8.61 4.36
CA SER A 474 29.21 -9.50 3.76
C SER A 474 28.61 -10.43 2.71
N ALA A 475 27.28 -10.59 2.69
CA ALA A 475 26.55 -11.43 1.77
C ALA A 475 26.53 -10.87 0.34
N ASN A 476 26.40 -11.77 -0.63
CA ASN A 476 26.22 -11.45 -2.04
C ASN A 476 25.34 -12.55 -2.68
N PRO A 477 24.14 -12.24 -3.21
CA PRO A 477 23.56 -10.91 -3.38
C PRO A 477 23.08 -10.28 -2.06
N VAL A 478 23.10 -8.94 -1.98
CA VAL A 478 22.49 -8.18 -0.89
C VAL A 478 21.00 -8.02 -1.16
N VAL A 479 20.15 -8.34 -0.17
CA VAL A 479 18.68 -8.26 -0.28
C VAL A 479 18.14 -7.23 0.71
N ARG A 480 17.16 -6.42 0.27
CA ARG A 480 16.45 -5.44 1.11
C ARG A 480 14.94 -5.60 0.98
N LYS A 481 14.26 -5.77 2.12
CA LYS A 481 12.82 -6.00 2.24
C LYS A 481 12.18 -5.00 3.21
N PRO A 482 12.13 -3.71 2.87
CA PRO A 482 11.57 -2.71 3.77
C PRO A 482 10.05 -2.86 3.92
N MET A 483 9.57 -2.44 5.08
CA MET A 483 8.15 -2.33 5.40
C MET A 483 7.72 -0.86 5.30
N ILE A 484 6.63 -0.61 4.58
CA ILE A 484 6.08 0.72 4.40
C ILE A 484 4.93 0.91 5.36
N GLN A 485 4.95 2.01 6.10
CA GLN A 485 3.81 2.49 6.89
C GLN A 485 3.39 3.86 6.39
N LEU A 486 2.09 4.08 6.27
CA LEU A 486 1.49 5.37 5.89
C LEU A 486 0.08 5.51 6.47
N THR A 487 -0.43 6.73 6.45
CA THR A 487 -1.81 7.06 6.82
C THR A 487 -2.52 7.72 5.65
N LEU A 488 -3.72 7.25 5.34
CA LEU A 488 -4.64 7.88 4.42
C LEU A 488 -5.67 8.67 5.22
N LYS A 489 -5.91 9.94 4.90
CA LYS A 489 -6.87 10.78 5.63
C LYS A 489 -8.04 11.16 4.72
N ARG A 490 -9.28 11.04 5.23
CA ARG A 490 -10.50 11.43 4.52
C ARG A 490 -10.46 12.87 3.94
N PRO A 491 -9.86 13.87 4.62
CA PRO A 491 -9.72 15.22 4.08
C PRO A 491 -8.87 15.32 2.81
N ASP A 492 -7.96 14.37 2.55
CA ASP A 492 -7.16 14.34 1.31
C ASP A 492 -8.03 13.99 0.08
N PHE A 493 -9.31 13.66 0.29
CA PHE A 493 -10.35 13.48 -0.73
C PHE A 493 -11.34 14.66 -0.78
N GLY A 494 -11.18 15.68 0.05
CA GLY A 494 -12.03 16.87 0.13
C GLY A 494 -13.25 16.73 1.05
N ASP A 495 -13.38 15.64 1.79
CA ASP A 495 -14.45 15.42 2.77
C ASP A 495 -13.87 15.53 4.19
N HIS A 496 -14.36 16.47 5.01
CA HIS A 496 -13.79 16.75 6.34
C HIS A 496 -14.90 16.99 7.39
N PRO A 497 -15.76 15.99 7.65
CA PRO A 497 -16.93 16.14 8.52
C PRO A 497 -16.58 16.53 9.97
N ALA A 498 -15.39 16.17 10.46
CA ALA A 498 -14.90 16.59 11.78
C ALA A 498 -14.75 18.12 11.91
N ASN A 499 -14.56 18.83 10.79
CA ASN A 499 -14.39 20.29 10.74
C ASN A 499 -15.57 20.99 10.04
N ASN A 500 -16.75 20.35 9.98
CA ASN A 500 -17.95 20.90 9.33
C ASN A 500 -17.75 21.25 7.84
N GLN A 501 -16.94 20.47 7.13
CA GLN A 501 -16.78 20.58 5.67
C GLN A 501 -17.16 19.24 5.06
N TRP A 502 -18.26 19.20 4.33
CA TRP A 502 -18.78 17.98 3.72
C TRP A 502 -18.62 18.05 2.22
N LEU A 503 -18.09 16.99 1.61
CA LEU A 503 -18.05 16.90 0.15
C LEU A 503 -19.43 16.51 -0.37
N GLU A 504 -19.96 17.28 -1.31
CA GLU A 504 -21.11 16.86 -2.13
C GLU A 504 -20.67 15.78 -3.10
N TRP A 505 -21.13 14.55 -2.86
CA TRP A 505 -20.77 13.41 -3.68
C TRP A 505 -22.01 12.80 -4.32
N ALA A 506 -22.14 12.94 -5.64
CA ALA A 506 -23.38 12.66 -6.36
C ALA A 506 -23.83 11.19 -6.29
N ASN A 507 -22.87 10.24 -6.28
CA ASN A 507 -23.16 8.82 -6.18
C ASN A 507 -22.48 8.23 -4.94
N PRO A 508 -23.20 8.05 -3.81
CA PRO A 508 -22.59 7.52 -2.60
C PRO A 508 -22.08 6.09 -2.76
N TYR A 509 -22.63 5.29 -3.69
CA TYR A 509 -22.18 3.91 -3.94
C TYR A 509 -20.84 3.82 -4.69
N ALA A 510 -20.37 4.91 -5.30
CA ALA A 510 -19.07 4.97 -5.95
C ALA A 510 -18.06 5.68 -5.04
N PRO A 511 -16.85 5.15 -4.83
CA PRO A 511 -15.85 5.86 -4.05
C PRO A 511 -15.20 6.99 -4.85
N LYS A 512 -14.70 8.00 -4.15
CA LYS A 512 -13.74 8.95 -4.71
C LYS A 512 -12.34 8.36 -4.60
N SER A 513 -11.66 8.21 -5.74
CA SER A 513 -10.36 7.53 -5.80
C SER A 513 -9.22 8.52 -6.08
N ARG A 514 -8.06 8.27 -5.47
CA ARG A 514 -6.78 8.91 -5.81
C ARG A 514 -5.71 7.83 -5.87
N THR A 515 -4.84 7.91 -6.88
CA THR A 515 -3.74 6.98 -7.08
C THR A 515 -2.42 7.70 -6.87
N GLY A 516 -1.46 7.00 -6.27
CA GLY A 516 -0.12 7.52 -6.03
C GLY A 516 0.94 6.43 -6.11
N GLN A 517 2.19 6.86 -6.20
CA GLN A 517 3.33 5.96 -6.45
C GLN A 517 4.39 6.07 -5.36
N ILE A 518 4.94 4.92 -4.97
CA ILE A 518 6.13 4.80 -4.14
C ILE A 518 7.21 4.16 -5.01
N THR A 519 8.33 4.85 -5.24
CA THR A 519 9.43 4.38 -6.09
C THR A 519 10.61 3.94 -5.25
N PHE A 520 11.36 2.94 -5.71
CA PHE A 520 12.54 2.44 -5.00
C PHE A 520 13.69 2.08 -5.94
N ASN A 521 14.93 2.35 -5.49
CA ASN A 521 16.18 2.06 -6.20
C ASN A 521 17.36 2.09 -5.22
N GLY A 522 18.58 1.82 -5.69
CA GLY A 522 19.79 1.96 -4.89
C GLY A 522 20.99 1.26 -5.52
N GLU A 523 22.16 1.50 -4.95
CA GLU A 523 23.43 0.93 -5.39
C GLU A 523 24.23 0.42 -4.18
N ILE A 524 25.01 -0.63 -4.41
CA ILE A 524 26.02 -1.13 -3.47
C ILE A 524 27.38 -1.14 -4.15
N SER A 525 28.43 -0.86 -3.38
CA SER A 525 29.83 -0.98 -3.78
C SER A 525 30.58 -1.81 -2.75
N ARG A 526 31.59 -2.55 -3.17
CA ARG A 526 32.43 -3.34 -2.28
C ARG A 526 33.88 -3.27 -2.70
N ASP A 527 34.74 -3.01 -1.72
CA ASP A 527 36.17 -2.95 -1.98
C ASP A 527 36.76 -4.36 -1.96
N TYR A 528 37.71 -4.56 -2.85
CA TYR A 528 38.54 -5.76 -2.91
C TYR A 528 40.00 -5.34 -2.90
N LYS A 529 40.83 -6.21 -2.33
CA LYS A 529 42.28 -6.05 -2.37
C LYS A 529 42.88 -7.21 -3.14
N TRP A 530 44.00 -6.92 -3.77
CA TRP A 530 44.90 -7.95 -4.30
C TRP A 530 46.32 -7.51 -3.98
N THR A 531 47.18 -8.47 -3.72
CA THR A 531 48.60 -8.21 -3.47
C THR A 531 49.36 -8.46 -4.75
N GLU A 532 50.15 -7.48 -5.16
CA GLU A 532 51.09 -7.57 -6.27
C GLU A 532 52.48 -7.39 -5.66
N THR A 533 53.28 -8.46 -5.65
CA THR A 533 54.62 -8.44 -5.05
C THR A 533 55.64 -8.04 -6.11
N ILE A 534 56.41 -6.98 -5.84
CA ILE A 534 57.45 -6.48 -6.74
C ILE A 534 58.78 -6.54 -5.98
N CYS A 535 59.78 -7.19 -6.57
CA CYS A 535 61.11 -7.34 -5.98
C CYS A 535 62.14 -6.55 -6.78
N SER A 536 63.14 -5.96 -6.12
CA SER A 536 64.26 -5.30 -6.82
C SER A 536 65.59 -5.80 -6.28
N THR A 537 66.53 -6.04 -7.18
CA THR A 537 67.88 -6.50 -6.86
C THR A 537 68.84 -5.31 -7.00
N TYR A 538 69.74 -5.14 -6.03
CA TYR A 538 70.87 -4.22 -6.17
C TYR A 538 72.15 -4.92 -5.75
N THR A 539 73.25 -4.59 -6.41
CA THR A 539 74.58 -5.04 -6.04
C THR A 539 75.23 -3.97 -5.18
N ASP A 540 75.80 -4.36 -4.06
CA ASP A 540 76.54 -3.43 -3.22
C ASP A 540 77.96 -3.15 -3.77
N GLU A 541 78.73 -2.31 -3.07
CA GLU A 541 80.08 -1.93 -3.49
C GLU A 541 81.08 -3.10 -3.50
N GLU A 542 80.69 -4.26 -2.93
CA GLU A 542 81.52 -5.45 -2.77
C GLU A 542 81.18 -6.54 -3.81
N GLY A 543 80.15 -6.32 -4.64
CA GLY A 543 79.79 -7.20 -5.75
C GLY A 543 78.82 -8.33 -5.36
N GLU A 544 78.26 -8.29 -4.14
CA GLU A 544 77.21 -9.24 -3.72
C GLU A 544 75.81 -8.70 -4.07
N GLU A 545 74.97 -9.55 -4.65
CA GLU A 545 73.59 -9.20 -5.01
C GLU A 545 72.67 -9.33 -3.79
N HIS A 546 71.99 -8.24 -3.46
CA HIS A 546 70.97 -8.18 -2.42
C HIS A 546 69.58 -7.98 -3.07
N THR A 547 68.64 -8.87 -2.75
CA THR A 547 67.24 -8.76 -3.18
C THR A 547 66.39 -8.18 -2.07
N THR A 548 65.67 -7.11 -2.37
CA THR A 548 64.66 -6.55 -1.47
C THR A 548 63.28 -6.67 -2.12
N CYS A 549 62.37 -7.40 -1.49
CA CYS A 549 61.00 -7.56 -1.97
C CYS A 549 60.03 -6.67 -1.20
N HIS A 550 59.10 -6.06 -1.94
CA HIS A 550 58.04 -5.24 -1.36
C HIS A 550 56.67 -5.70 -1.89
N ASP A 551 55.79 -6.04 -0.95
CA ASP A 551 54.38 -6.31 -1.25
C ASP A 551 53.64 -5.00 -1.48
N TYR A 552 53.13 -4.81 -2.69
CA TYR A 552 52.22 -3.72 -2.99
C TYR A 552 50.79 -4.26 -2.87
N THR A 553 50.14 -3.96 -1.76
CA THR A 553 48.70 -4.19 -1.64
C THR A 553 47.98 -3.12 -2.44
N HIS A 554 47.27 -3.55 -3.47
CA HIS A 554 46.40 -2.69 -4.24
C HIS A 554 44.95 -2.88 -3.80
N SER A 555 44.17 -1.82 -3.99
CA SER A 555 42.76 -1.77 -3.64
C SER A 555 41.95 -1.36 -4.86
N GLY A 556 40.80 -2.00 -5.06
CA GLY A 556 39.81 -1.63 -6.06
C GLY A 556 38.41 -1.69 -5.46
N SER A 557 37.43 -1.19 -6.20
CA SER A 557 36.03 -1.25 -5.81
C SER A 557 35.17 -1.60 -7.02
N THR A 558 34.13 -2.39 -6.82
CA THR A 558 33.14 -2.73 -7.84
C THR A 558 31.74 -2.50 -7.29
N SER A 559 30.80 -2.21 -8.18
CA SER A 559 29.43 -1.87 -7.83
C SER A 559 28.37 -2.70 -8.56
N GLY A 560 27.17 -2.68 -7.99
CA GLY A 560 25.97 -3.30 -8.52
C GLY A 560 24.71 -2.61 -7.98
N SER A 561 23.66 -2.55 -8.80
CA SER A 561 22.42 -1.84 -8.46
C SER A 561 21.32 -2.78 -7.95
N PHE A 562 20.49 -2.28 -7.03
CA PHE A 562 19.22 -2.91 -6.68
C PHE A 562 18.26 -2.81 -7.87
N VAL A 563 17.50 -3.86 -8.15
CA VAL A 563 16.43 -3.80 -9.17
C VAL A 563 15.47 -2.66 -8.81
N PRO A 564 15.35 -1.62 -9.66
CA PRO A 564 14.44 -0.51 -9.38
C PRO A 564 12.98 -0.95 -9.58
N GLY A 565 12.06 -0.23 -8.98
CA GLY A 565 10.63 -0.51 -9.15
C GLY A 565 9.72 0.49 -8.48
N ALA A 566 8.42 0.18 -8.53
CA ALA A 566 7.40 1.01 -7.92
C ALA A 566 6.24 0.18 -7.35
N ASP A 567 5.66 0.66 -6.26
CA ASP A 567 4.33 0.25 -5.79
C ASP A 567 3.34 1.39 -6.14
N GLU A 568 2.27 1.05 -6.85
CA GLU A 568 1.15 1.94 -7.19
C GLU A 568 -0.02 1.65 -6.26
N LEU A 569 -0.42 2.65 -5.48
CA LEU A 569 -1.48 2.52 -4.48
C LEU A 569 -2.67 3.38 -4.90
N THR A 570 -3.83 2.74 -5.01
CA THR A 570 -5.12 3.41 -5.20
C THR A 570 -5.84 3.50 -3.86
N ALA A 571 -5.96 4.70 -3.32
CA ALA A 571 -6.74 4.97 -2.13
C ALA A 571 -8.16 5.43 -2.53
N ARG A 572 -9.18 4.87 -1.89
CA ARG A 572 -10.60 5.11 -2.21
C ARG A 572 -11.33 5.57 -0.96
N ALA A 573 -12.10 6.65 -1.04
CA ALA A 573 -12.94 7.12 0.06
C ALA A 573 -14.42 7.00 -0.31
N PHE A 574 -15.17 6.25 0.49
CA PHE A 574 -16.63 6.15 0.40
C PHE A 574 -17.26 7.30 1.19
N ILE A 575 -18.16 8.06 0.55
CA ILE A 575 -18.66 9.33 1.09
C ILE A 575 -20.17 9.35 1.05
N TYR A 576 -20.78 9.57 2.21
CA TYR A 576 -22.19 9.82 2.40
C TYR A 576 -22.36 10.74 3.61
N ASN A 577 -23.02 11.88 3.44
CA ASN A 577 -23.09 12.96 4.44
C ASN A 577 -24.50 13.24 4.95
N GLY A 578 -25.38 12.24 4.83
CA GLY A 578 -26.79 12.33 5.19
C GLY A 578 -27.65 12.91 4.08
N MET A 579 -28.93 12.60 4.12
CA MET A 579 -29.92 13.16 3.21
C MET A 579 -30.43 14.51 3.74
N ASP A 580 -30.77 15.41 2.81
CA ASP A 580 -31.27 16.75 3.16
C ASP A 580 -32.56 16.68 3.99
N LYS A 581 -33.51 15.84 3.57
CA LYS A 581 -34.80 15.65 4.25
C LYS A 581 -35.07 14.18 4.54
N VAL A 582 -35.29 13.85 5.81
CA VAL A 582 -35.81 12.54 6.22
C VAL A 582 -37.28 12.43 5.80
N PRO A 583 -37.77 11.26 5.36
CA PRO A 583 -39.19 11.06 5.08
C PRO A 583 -40.07 11.49 6.26
N GLU A 584 -41.07 12.32 5.99
CA GLU A 584 -41.96 12.78 7.06
C GLU A 584 -42.84 11.63 7.56
N PRO A 585 -43.01 11.47 8.89
CA PRO A 585 -43.95 10.51 9.44
C PRO A 585 -45.38 10.83 8.98
N GLN A 586 -46.17 9.81 8.67
CA GLN A 586 -47.60 10.01 8.41
C GLN A 586 -48.32 10.41 9.70
N MET A 587 -48.97 11.58 9.67
CA MET A 587 -49.73 12.12 10.79
C MET A 587 -51.13 12.52 10.33
N ASP A 588 -52.11 12.33 11.20
CA ASP A 588 -53.48 12.76 11.02
C ASP A 588 -53.62 14.27 11.22
N ASN A 589 -54.44 14.89 10.36
CA ASN A 589 -54.89 16.27 10.48
C ASN A 589 -56.42 16.35 10.31
N LYS A 590 -57.18 16.10 11.38
CA LYS A 590 -58.65 15.96 11.31
C LYS A 590 -59.34 16.23 12.64
N VAL A 591 -60.63 16.52 12.57
CA VAL A 591 -61.56 16.59 13.71
C VAL A 591 -62.64 15.55 13.50
N VAL A 592 -62.82 14.61 14.45
CA VAL A 592 -63.77 13.51 14.30
C VAL A 592 -64.58 13.28 15.58
N PRO A 593 -65.91 13.21 15.50
CA PRO A 593 -66.74 13.77 14.42
C PRO A 593 -66.77 15.31 14.49
N ASN A 594 -66.66 15.99 13.35
CA ASN A 594 -66.89 17.44 13.26
C ASN A 594 -68.34 17.74 12.86
N SER A 595 -69.28 17.41 13.75
CA SER A 595 -70.73 17.60 13.57
C SER A 595 -71.32 18.43 14.70
N THR A 596 -72.44 19.13 14.46
CA THR A 596 -73.22 19.80 15.51
C THR A 596 -73.88 18.82 16.47
N THR A 597 -74.18 17.58 16.06
CA THR A 597 -74.79 16.57 16.93
C THR A 597 -73.81 15.90 17.90
N ALA A 598 -72.51 16.17 17.74
CA ALA A 598 -71.47 15.53 18.54
C ALA A 598 -71.03 16.42 19.70
N ALA A 599 -71.44 16.04 20.92
CA ALA A 599 -70.98 16.71 22.14
C ALA A 599 -69.50 16.44 22.46
N LYS A 600 -68.96 15.31 21.96
CA LYS A 600 -67.55 14.91 22.10
C LYS A 600 -66.85 14.92 20.74
N LYS A 601 -65.68 15.55 20.66
CA LYS A 601 -64.87 15.69 19.44
C LYS A 601 -63.42 15.36 19.72
N GLN A 602 -62.80 14.60 18.84
CA GLN A 602 -61.37 14.31 18.85
C GLN A 602 -60.67 15.14 17.78
N LEU A 603 -59.47 15.59 18.09
CA LEU A 603 -58.65 16.46 17.27
C LEU A 603 -57.29 15.79 17.10
N TRP A 604 -56.74 15.81 15.89
CA TRP A 604 -55.40 15.32 15.58
C TRP A 604 -54.72 16.31 14.66
N TRP A 605 -53.52 16.77 15.01
CA TRP A 605 -52.72 17.65 14.19
C TRP A 605 -51.22 17.36 14.35
N LYS A 606 -50.41 17.80 13.38
CA LYS A 606 -48.95 17.79 13.49
C LYS A 606 -48.53 18.83 14.53
N ASN A 607 -47.77 18.42 15.54
CA ASN A 607 -47.25 19.34 16.55
C ASN A 607 -46.28 20.37 15.95
N GLU A 608 -46.03 21.47 16.67
CA GLU A 608 -45.02 22.46 16.29
C GLU A 608 -43.65 21.82 16.02
N PRO A 609 -42.94 22.26 14.96
CA PRO A 609 -41.59 21.81 14.66
C PRO A 609 -40.57 22.48 15.57
N TYR A 610 -39.61 21.69 16.07
CA TYR A 610 -38.48 22.18 16.85
C TYR A 610 -37.16 21.76 16.17
N PRO A 611 -36.28 22.69 15.78
CA PRO A 611 -35.02 22.35 15.13
C PRO A 611 -34.00 21.81 16.12
N TYR A 612 -33.28 20.76 15.73
CA TYR A 612 -32.23 20.10 16.48
C TYR A 612 -31.00 19.83 15.62
N LYS A 613 -29.84 20.12 16.20
CA LYS A 613 -28.55 19.71 15.63
C LYS A 613 -28.34 18.22 15.90
N VAL A 614 -27.79 17.53 14.90
CA VAL A 614 -27.50 16.09 14.98
C VAL A 614 -26.01 15.83 14.84
N VAL A 615 -25.60 14.63 15.26
CA VAL A 615 -24.24 14.12 15.16
C VAL A 615 -24.25 12.69 14.63
N ARG A 616 -23.10 12.24 14.14
CA ARG A 616 -22.82 10.85 13.80
C ARG A 616 -21.47 10.43 14.37
N TRP A 617 -21.24 9.13 14.45
CA TRP A 617 -19.97 8.58 14.94
C TRP A 617 -19.10 8.11 13.79
N MET A 618 -17.83 8.51 13.80
CA MET A 618 -16.81 8.04 12.88
C MET A 618 -15.58 7.59 13.65
N ALA A 619 -14.68 6.82 13.05
CA ALA A 619 -13.52 6.24 13.73
C ALA A 619 -12.26 6.36 12.88
N HIS A 620 -11.12 6.10 13.51
CA HIS A 620 -9.87 5.83 12.84
C HIS A 620 -9.71 4.31 12.67
N GLU A 621 -9.12 3.87 11.55
CA GLU A 621 -8.86 2.46 11.27
C GLU A 621 -7.36 2.21 11.31
N ASP A 622 -6.93 1.20 12.07
CA ASP A 622 -5.52 0.81 12.12
C ASP A 622 -5.13 -0.14 10.97
N ALA A 623 -3.85 -0.53 10.93
CA ALA A 623 -3.33 -1.40 9.88
C ALA A 623 -3.92 -2.82 9.90
N SER A 624 -4.54 -3.25 11.01
CA SER A 624 -5.22 -4.55 11.15
C SER A 624 -6.69 -4.51 10.70
N GLY A 625 -7.22 -3.31 10.42
CA GLY A 625 -8.62 -3.09 10.09
C GLY A 625 -9.52 -2.86 11.32
N GLN A 626 -8.94 -2.70 12.50
CA GLN A 626 -9.71 -2.41 13.72
C GLN A 626 -10.05 -0.92 13.80
N LEU A 627 -11.31 -0.62 14.09
CA LEU A 627 -11.80 0.73 14.33
C LEU A 627 -11.50 1.15 15.78
N TYR A 628 -10.91 2.33 15.95
CA TYR A 628 -10.56 2.90 17.24
C TYR A 628 -10.80 4.43 17.24
N ASP A 629 -10.71 5.04 18.42
CA ASP A 629 -10.85 6.50 18.61
C ASP A 629 -12.12 7.06 17.94
N TRP A 630 -13.26 6.50 18.37
CA TRP A 630 -14.57 6.91 17.88
C TRP A 630 -14.78 8.39 18.22
N THR A 631 -14.99 9.19 17.18
CA THR A 631 -15.16 10.64 17.23
C THR A 631 -16.57 11.02 16.81
N GLN A 632 -17.22 11.83 17.64
CA GLN A 632 -18.50 12.44 17.34
C GLN A 632 -18.29 13.60 16.36
N VAL A 633 -18.88 13.53 15.16
CA VAL A 633 -18.84 14.59 14.16
C VAL A 633 -20.25 15.14 13.94
N ASN A 634 -20.37 16.41 13.56
CA ASN A 634 -21.68 16.99 13.29
C ASN A 634 -22.29 16.36 12.03
N GLY A 635 -23.60 16.11 12.07
CA GLY A 635 -24.36 15.85 10.86
C GLY A 635 -24.46 17.14 10.02
N LYS A 636 -24.57 16.98 8.71
CA LYS A 636 -24.64 18.10 7.78
C LYS A 636 -25.96 18.87 7.88
N HIS A 637 -27.07 18.15 8.12
CA HIS A 637 -28.42 18.69 8.12
C HIS A 637 -29.02 18.69 9.53
N GLU A 638 -29.71 19.76 9.90
CA GLU A 638 -30.53 19.79 11.12
C GLU A 638 -31.81 18.98 10.92
N ARG A 639 -32.40 18.52 12.03
CA ARG A 639 -33.66 17.75 12.02
C ARG A 639 -34.71 18.45 12.85
N GLU A 640 -35.96 18.43 12.38
CA GLU A 640 -37.08 18.99 13.11
C GLU A 640 -37.79 17.91 13.91
N PHE A 641 -37.83 18.05 15.23
CA PHE A 641 -38.69 17.22 16.05
C PHE A 641 -40.14 17.61 15.81
N THR A 642 -40.91 16.66 15.26
CA THR A 642 -42.36 16.76 15.08
C THR A 642 -43.00 15.42 15.46
N HIS A 643 -44.19 15.47 16.03
CA HIS A 643 -44.97 14.27 16.36
C HIS A 643 -46.48 14.55 16.32
N GLN A 644 -47.29 13.49 16.37
CA GLN A 644 -48.75 13.59 16.37
C GLN A 644 -49.22 14.20 17.70
N ALA A 645 -49.74 15.43 17.65
CA ALA A 645 -50.52 16.00 18.74
C ALA A 645 -51.98 15.57 18.63
N LYS A 646 -52.67 15.54 19.77
CA LYS A 646 -54.09 15.19 19.86
C LYS A 646 -54.82 16.03 20.89
N GLY A 647 -56.13 16.11 20.74
CA GLY A 647 -57.00 16.77 21.70
C GLY A 647 -58.40 16.20 21.72
N GLU A 648 -59.10 16.47 22.80
CA GLU A 648 -60.48 16.06 23.03
C GLU A 648 -61.26 17.25 23.58
N ILE A 649 -62.41 17.52 22.99
CA ILE A 649 -63.39 18.51 23.46
C ILE A 649 -64.66 17.75 23.81
N ALA A 650 -65.19 17.94 25.02
CA ALA A 650 -66.43 17.32 25.46
C ALA A 650 -67.33 18.33 26.17
N TRP A 651 -68.50 18.57 25.59
CA TRP A 651 -69.58 19.34 26.21
C TRP A 651 -70.55 18.41 26.94
N LYS A 652 -71.04 18.87 28.09
CA LYS A 652 -72.07 18.19 28.88
C LYS A 652 -73.11 19.21 29.32
N VAL A 653 -74.38 18.83 29.15
CA VAL A 653 -75.51 19.54 29.77
C VAL A 653 -75.73 18.88 31.14
N ASN A 654 -75.43 19.61 32.21
CA ASN A 654 -75.61 19.11 33.58
C ASN A 654 -77.06 19.30 34.03
N THR A 655 -77.61 20.49 33.74
CA THR A 655 -79.01 20.85 33.95
C THR A 655 -79.48 21.66 32.76
N SER A 656 -80.44 21.14 32.00
CA SER A 656 -81.01 21.86 30.85
C SER A 656 -82.02 22.94 31.27
N ILE A 657 -82.30 23.90 30.39
CA ILE A 657 -83.31 24.94 30.64
C ILE A 657 -84.68 24.29 30.97
N LYS A 658 -85.06 23.26 30.20
CA LYS A 658 -86.33 22.54 30.45
C LYS A 658 -86.34 21.85 31.81
N GLN A 659 -85.24 21.19 32.19
CA GLN A 659 -85.11 20.51 33.49
C GLN A 659 -85.18 21.51 34.65
N ALA A 660 -84.49 22.64 34.56
CA ALA A 660 -84.49 23.66 35.60
C ALA A 660 -85.90 24.20 35.90
N TYR A 661 -86.71 24.49 34.87
CA TYR A 661 -88.06 25.01 35.09
C TYR A 661 -89.12 23.93 35.36
N GLN A 662 -88.81 22.64 35.23
CA GLN A 662 -89.79 21.55 35.30
C GLN A 662 -90.56 21.55 36.64
N GLN A 663 -89.86 21.80 37.76
CA GLN A 663 -90.47 21.85 39.08
C GLN A 663 -91.52 22.95 39.18
N SER A 664 -91.15 24.19 38.81
CA SER A 664 -92.07 25.33 38.85
C SER A 664 -93.23 25.17 37.88
N ARG A 665 -92.98 24.58 36.69
CA ARG A 665 -94.03 24.33 35.70
C ARG A 665 -95.04 23.29 36.18
N GLU A 666 -94.59 22.18 36.76
CA GLU A 666 -95.46 21.14 37.32
C GLU A 666 -96.23 21.63 38.56
N ALA A 667 -95.61 22.48 39.40
CA ALA A 667 -96.28 23.12 40.52
C ALA A 667 -97.45 23.99 40.05
N ALA A 668 -97.24 24.80 39.00
CA ALA A 668 -98.30 25.61 38.40
C ALA A 668 -99.43 24.76 37.82
N ARG A 669 -99.10 23.71 37.06
CA ARG A 669 -100.08 22.79 36.45
C ARG A 669 -100.96 22.11 37.50
N LYS A 670 -100.39 21.80 38.67
CA LYS A 670 -101.08 21.20 39.82
C LYS A 670 -101.68 22.22 40.80
N LYS A 671 -101.65 23.51 40.46
CA LYS A 671 -102.16 24.64 41.27
C LYS A 671 -101.64 24.63 42.72
N LYS A 672 -100.36 24.29 42.92
CA LYS A 672 -99.75 24.30 44.25
C LYS A 672 -99.43 25.75 44.64
N SER A 673 -99.77 26.14 45.87
CA SER A 673 -99.50 27.49 46.42
C SER A 673 -98.16 27.61 47.17
N VAL A 674 -97.38 26.52 47.24
CA VAL A 674 -96.12 26.47 47.99
C VAL A 674 -95.04 27.26 47.27
N LYS A 675 -94.66 28.42 47.81
CA LYS A 675 -93.69 29.37 47.22
C LYS A 675 -92.33 28.74 46.88
N SER A 676 -91.82 27.82 47.70
CA SER A 676 -90.54 27.14 47.47
C SER A 676 -90.53 26.23 46.23
N ARG A 677 -91.67 26.00 45.57
CA ARG A 677 -91.74 25.26 44.31
C ARG A 677 -91.62 26.15 43.06
N TYR A 678 -91.56 27.47 43.24
CA TYR A 678 -91.46 28.46 42.17
C TYR A 678 -90.14 29.23 42.20
N ASP A 679 -89.11 28.69 42.83
CA ASP A 679 -87.76 29.25 42.93
C ASP A 679 -87.17 29.83 41.62
N HIS A 680 -87.47 29.22 40.47
CA HIS A 680 -86.88 29.61 39.18
C HIS A 680 -87.75 30.57 38.35
N ALA A 681 -89.07 30.34 38.30
CA ALA A 681 -90.01 31.16 37.54
C ALA A 681 -91.44 31.03 38.07
N VAL A 682 -92.24 32.07 37.89
CA VAL A 682 -93.69 32.03 38.19
C VAL A 682 -94.46 31.74 36.90
N PHE A 683 -94.92 30.50 36.75
CA PHE A 683 -95.80 30.11 35.65
C PHE A 683 -97.27 30.36 36.01
N ALA A 684 -98.08 30.75 35.02
CA ALA A 684 -99.51 30.97 35.19
C ALA A 684 -100.20 29.69 35.66
N THR A 685 -101.18 29.82 36.57
CA THR A 685 -101.96 28.69 37.13
C THR A 685 -103.38 28.61 36.55
N ASP A 686 -103.79 29.62 35.79
CA ASP A 686 -105.07 29.73 35.10
C ASP A 686 -105.27 28.52 34.18
N LYS A 687 -106.45 27.91 34.24
CA LYS A 687 -106.75 26.66 33.50
C LYS A 687 -106.62 26.86 31.98
N GLU A 688 -107.04 28.02 31.49
CA GLU A 688 -107.02 28.38 30.07
C GLU A 688 -105.60 28.61 29.51
N LEU A 689 -104.65 29.00 30.36
CA LEU A 689 -103.26 29.23 29.98
C LEU A 689 -102.43 27.94 30.01
N GLN A 690 -102.92 26.86 30.65
CA GLN A 690 -102.19 25.59 30.72
C GLN A 690 -102.00 24.88 29.37
N LYS A 691 -102.72 25.30 28.31
CA LYS A 691 -102.49 24.83 26.94
C LYS A 691 -101.12 25.20 26.39
N HIS A 692 -100.46 26.22 26.94
CA HIS A 692 -99.11 26.63 26.57
C HIS A 692 -98.06 25.85 27.38
N ALA A 693 -96.90 25.61 26.75
CA ALA A 693 -95.81 24.85 27.38
C ALA A 693 -95.17 25.61 28.56
N TYR A 694 -94.95 26.92 28.41
CA TYR A 694 -94.33 27.80 29.41
C TYR A 694 -95.09 29.13 29.54
N PRO A 695 -96.32 29.14 30.09
CA PRO A 695 -97.13 30.34 30.22
C PRO A 695 -96.73 31.18 31.43
N ILE A 696 -96.55 32.48 31.26
CA ILE A 696 -96.34 33.44 32.36
C ILE A 696 -97.26 34.65 32.21
N LYS A 697 -97.54 35.34 33.32
CA LYS A 697 -98.07 36.71 33.32
C LYS A 697 -96.90 37.68 33.51
N SER A 698 -96.90 38.79 32.79
CA SER A 698 -95.84 39.82 32.92
C SER A 698 -95.85 40.45 34.32
N GLY A 699 -94.70 40.94 34.80
CA GLY A 699 -94.58 41.52 36.15
C GLY A 699 -94.09 40.53 37.22
N TYR A 700 -94.18 39.22 36.97
CA TYR A 700 -93.55 38.20 37.82
C TYR A 700 -92.11 37.89 37.38
N TYR A 701 -91.36 37.21 38.25
CA TYR A 701 -89.97 36.85 37.95
C TYR A 701 -89.83 35.62 37.04
N PHE A 702 -88.81 35.70 36.20
CA PHE A 702 -88.37 34.65 35.29
C PHE A 702 -86.85 34.67 35.22
N ASN A 703 -86.19 33.81 35.99
CA ASN A 703 -84.75 33.81 36.16
C ASN A 703 -84.06 33.09 34.99
N PRO A 704 -82.88 33.53 34.53
CA PRO A 704 -82.04 32.71 33.66
C PRO A 704 -81.58 31.43 34.37
N GLU A 705 -81.66 30.28 33.70
CA GLU A 705 -81.35 28.97 34.30
C GLU A 705 -80.58 28.06 33.36
N GLY A 706 -79.76 27.16 33.92
CA GLY A 706 -79.00 26.15 33.19
C GLY A 706 -77.58 25.95 33.71
N LYS A 707 -77.06 24.72 33.62
CA LYS A 707 -75.70 24.35 34.03
C LYS A 707 -75.03 23.45 33.00
N TYR A 708 -73.82 23.82 32.59
CA TYR A 708 -73.08 23.14 31.52
C TYR A 708 -71.61 22.98 31.89
N THR A 709 -70.99 21.90 31.42
CA THR A 709 -69.56 21.66 31.59
C THR A 709 -68.89 21.46 30.23
N LEU A 710 -67.74 22.09 30.04
CA LEU A 710 -66.82 21.88 28.92
C LEU A 710 -65.54 21.24 29.48
N ARG A 711 -65.14 20.10 28.93
CA ARG A 711 -63.83 19.51 29.19
C ARG A 711 -62.98 19.60 27.92
N VAL A 712 -61.77 20.13 28.06
CA VAL A 712 -60.76 20.20 27.00
C VAL A 712 -59.53 19.46 27.48
N GLU A 713 -59.07 18.48 26.71
CA GLU A 713 -57.81 17.77 26.94
C GLU A 713 -56.93 17.91 25.70
N THR A 714 -55.64 18.20 25.87
CA THR A 714 -54.68 18.21 24.76
C THR A 714 -53.40 17.50 25.15
N THR A 715 -52.86 16.69 24.25
CA THR A 715 -51.50 16.14 24.34
C THR A 715 -50.63 16.77 23.26
N THR A 716 -49.61 17.53 23.67
CA THR A 716 -48.66 18.22 22.77
C THR A 716 -47.21 17.96 23.17
N TYR A 717 -46.26 18.32 22.30
CA TYR A 717 -44.83 18.12 22.56
C TYR A 717 -44.11 19.46 22.56
N LYS A 718 -43.45 19.85 23.67
CA LYS A 718 -42.86 21.19 23.81
C LYS A 718 -41.48 21.13 24.45
N GLN A 719 -40.71 22.21 24.30
CA GLN A 719 -39.40 22.38 24.95
C GLN A 719 -39.48 22.93 26.39
N SER A 720 -40.62 22.76 27.06
CA SER A 720 -40.90 23.24 28.41
C SER A 720 -41.88 22.31 29.11
N GLU A 721 -41.80 22.24 30.43
CA GLU A 721 -42.75 21.52 31.29
C GLU A 721 -43.92 22.40 31.76
N SER A 722 -43.96 23.67 31.37
CA SER A 722 -44.98 24.63 31.80
C SER A 722 -46.29 24.51 30.99
N PRO A 723 -47.43 24.96 31.55
CA PRO A 723 -48.69 25.07 30.81
C PRO A 723 -48.52 25.82 29.49
N THR A 724 -49.28 25.40 28.47
CA THR A 724 -49.07 25.86 27.11
C THR A 724 -50.08 26.92 26.69
N LYS A 725 -49.62 27.87 25.88
CA LYS A 725 -50.50 28.91 25.30
C LYS A 725 -51.48 28.31 24.30
N ASP A 726 -51.09 27.26 23.58
CA ASP A 726 -51.97 26.55 22.64
C ASP A 726 -53.19 25.96 23.35
N HIS A 727 -53.01 25.28 24.49
CA HIS A 727 -54.14 24.77 25.27
C HIS A 727 -55.03 25.90 25.79
N GLN A 728 -54.43 26.95 26.37
CA GLN A 728 -55.16 28.10 26.93
C GLN A 728 -56.02 28.80 25.86
N GLU A 729 -55.46 29.08 24.69
CA GLU A 729 -56.18 29.74 23.59
C GLU A 729 -57.34 28.87 23.05
N LEU A 730 -57.15 27.54 22.96
CA LEU A 730 -58.21 26.63 22.55
C LEU A 730 -59.37 26.63 23.56
N VAL A 731 -59.05 26.56 24.86
CA VAL A 731 -60.05 26.66 25.94
C VAL A 731 -60.80 27.99 25.85
N GLU A 732 -60.10 29.10 25.68
CA GLU A 732 -60.72 30.42 25.59
C GLU A 732 -61.63 30.57 24.36
N ALA A 733 -61.22 30.06 23.20
CA ALA A 733 -62.05 30.05 22.00
C ALA A 733 -63.36 29.28 22.25
N LEU A 734 -63.29 28.12 22.90
CA LEU A 734 -64.46 27.32 23.26
C LEU A 734 -65.33 28.00 24.32
N VAL A 735 -64.74 28.66 25.31
CA VAL A 735 -65.48 29.43 26.32
C VAL A 735 -66.26 30.59 25.70
N ARG A 736 -65.68 31.27 24.70
CA ARG A 736 -66.36 32.34 23.95
C ARG A 736 -67.50 31.84 23.05
N SER A 737 -67.54 30.55 22.73
CA SER A 737 -68.61 29.97 21.91
C SER A 737 -69.94 29.79 22.65
N PHE A 738 -69.92 29.80 24.00
CA PHE A 738 -71.12 29.64 24.82
C PHE A 738 -71.94 30.93 24.89
N ASN A 739 -73.24 30.83 24.61
CA ASN A 739 -74.19 31.94 24.71
C ASN A 739 -75.53 31.48 25.28
N TYR A 740 -76.05 32.20 26.28
CA TYR A 740 -77.45 32.16 26.70
C TYR A 740 -78.16 33.42 26.18
N GLU A 741 -79.32 33.26 25.55
CA GLU A 741 -80.06 34.35 24.91
C GLU A 741 -81.54 34.31 25.34
N THR A 742 -82.09 35.49 25.61
CA THR A 742 -83.54 35.67 25.73
C THR A 742 -83.97 37.05 25.25
N ASN A 743 -85.17 37.14 24.68
CA ASN A 743 -85.81 38.41 24.34
C ASN A 743 -86.91 38.83 25.33
N LEU A 744 -87.02 38.17 26.48
CA LEU A 744 -87.90 38.61 27.57
C LEU A 744 -87.56 40.04 28.02
N VAL A 745 -88.60 40.78 28.41
CA VAL A 745 -88.49 42.16 28.87
C VAL A 745 -88.48 42.20 30.39
N TYR A 746 -87.41 42.71 30.97
CA TYR A 746 -87.19 42.83 32.41
C TYR A 746 -87.40 44.27 32.90
N ILE A 747 -87.54 44.44 34.21
CA ILE A 747 -87.57 45.75 34.88
C ILE A 747 -86.28 45.97 35.67
N ASN A 748 -85.64 47.14 35.48
CA ASN A 748 -84.49 47.55 36.27
C ASN A 748 -84.91 48.28 37.56
N GLN A 749 -83.96 48.58 38.45
CA GLN A 749 -84.20 49.29 39.71
C GLN A 749 -84.77 50.71 39.50
N ALA A 750 -84.56 51.32 38.33
CA ALA A 750 -85.13 52.61 37.96
C ALA A 750 -86.57 52.50 37.38
N GLY A 751 -87.16 51.29 37.37
CA GLY A 751 -88.50 51.04 36.84
C GLY A 751 -88.60 51.04 35.31
N GLN A 752 -87.47 50.98 34.60
CA GLN A 752 -87.42 50.99 33.13
C GLN A 752 -87.46 49.57 32.55
N ALA A 753 -88.08 49.43 31.39
CA ALA A 753 -88.03 48.20 30.60
C ALA A 753 -86.65 48.00 29.97
N VAL A 754 -86.03 46.85 30.23
CA VAL A 754 -84.68 46.50 29.77
C VAL A 754 -84.64 45.07 29.19
N ASN A 755 -83.65 44.77 28.35
CA ASN A 755 -83.32 43.37 28.01
C ASN A 755 -82.52 42.69 29.14
N LEU A 756 -82.15 41.42 28.96
CA LEU A 756 -81.36 40.67 29.94
C LEU A 756 -80.04 41.36 30.33
N ASN A 757 -79.40 42.09 29.42
CA ASN A 757 -78.15 42.82 29.68
C ASN A 757 -78.36 44.14 30.45
N GLY A 758 -79.60 44.54 30.75
CA GLY A 758 -79.91 45.82 31.38
C GLY A 758 -79.96 47.00 30.40
N GLU A 759 -79.91 46.75 29.09
CA GLU A 759 -80.04 47.81 28.07
C GLU A 759 -81.50 48.29 27.99
N VAL A 760 -81.73 49.60 28.11
CA VAL A 760 -83.08 50.20 28.04
C VAL A 760 -83.70 49.97 26.66
N LEU A 761 -84.96 49.51 26.67
CA LEU A 761 -85.71 49.21 25.45
C LEU A 761 -86.47 50.43 24.95
N SER A 762 -86.52 50.57 23.63
CA SER A 762 -87.41 51.52 22.96
C SER A 762 -88.88 51.16 23.21
N LYS A 763 -89.75 52.16 23.19
CA LYS A 763 -91.19 51.99 23.39
C LYS A 763 -91.97 52.23 22.10
N ARG A 764 -93.06 51.47 21.90
CA ARG A 764 -94.11 51.76 20.92
C ARG A 764 -95.23 52.52 21.63
N GLY A 765 -95.53 53.74 21.18
CA GLY A 765 -96.43 54.64 21.91
C GLY A 765 -95.83 55.11 23.24
N SER A 766 -96.66 55.38 24.26
CA SER A 766 -96.22 55.96 25.53
C SER A 766 -95.68 54.93 26.55
N SER A 767 -96.03 53.64 26.45
CA SER A 767 -95.82 52.69 27.55
C SER A 767 -95.41 51.25 27.17
N ILE A 768 -95.49 50.84 25.90
CA ILE A 768 -95.28 49.44 25.49
C ILE A 768 -93.82 49.22 25.06
N PRO A 769 -93.02 48.41 25.77
CA PRO A 769 -91.65 48.13 25.37
C PRO A 769 -91.57 47.22 24.14
N ILE A 770 -90.59 47.48 23.27
CA ILE A 770 -90.27 46.65 22.11
C ILE A 770 -89.21 45.62 22.52
N ALA A 771 -89.56 44.34 22.48
CA ALA A 771 -88.68 43.25 22.86
C ALA A 771 -87.39 43.23 22.01
N LYS A 772 -86.24 43.14 22.67
CA LYS A 772 -84.93 42.99 22.05
C LYS A 772 -84.17 41.92 22.82
N ALA A 773 -83.49 41.03 22.10
CA ALA A 773 -82.67 40.01 22.73
C ALA A 773 -81.56 40.62 23.61
N GLY A 774 -81.34 40.02 24.77
CA GLY A 774 -80.12 40.15 25.56
C GLY A 774 -79.42 38.80 25.66
N GLN A 775 -78.11 38.82 25.83
CA GLN A 775 -77.27 37.63 25.81
C GLN A 775 -76.27 37.61 26.97
N LEU A 776 -76.13 36.46 27.64
CA LEU A 776 -75.05 36.20 28.57
C LEU A 776 -74.00 35.31 27.91
N ASN A 777 -72.75 35.75 27.94
CA ASN A 777 -71.60 35.03 27.42
C ASN A 777 -70.33 35.44 28.15
N HIS A 778 -69.18 34.92 27.71
CA HIS A 778 -67.88 35.21 28.33
C HIS A 778 -67.58 36.71 28.52
N ASN A 779 -67.97 37.56 27.56
CA ASN A 779 -67.72 39.01 27.61
C ASN A 779 -68.83 39.78 28.33
N LYS A 780 -70.03 39.20 28.44
CA LYS A 780 -71.21 39.80 29.06
C LYS A 780 -71.79 38.84 30.11
N THR A 781 -71.13 38.75 31.27
CA THR A 781 -71.57 37.83 32.34
C THR A 781 -72.62 38.43 33.28
N SER A 782 -72.76 39.75 33.27
CA SER A 782 -73.74 40.47 34.08
C SER A 782 -75.00 40.79 33.28
N GLY A 783 -76.14 40.77 33.96
CA GLY A 783 -77.44 41.12 33.41
C GLY A 783 -78.06 42.35 34.07
N VAL A 784 -79.39 42.34 34.17
CA VAL A 784 -80.21 43.41 34.75
C VAL A 784 -79.65 43.87 36.10
N ASN A 785 -79.56 45.18 36.31
CA ASN A 785 -78.98 45.83 37.50
C ASN A 785 -77.52 45.48 37.78
N GLY A 786 -76.76 45.03 36.77
CA GLY A 786 -75.36 44.65 36.93
C GLY A 786 -75.14 43.32 37.68
N LEU A 787 -76.22 42.58 37.96
CA LEU A 787 -76.14 41.29 38.65
C LEU A 787 -75.31 40.31 37.83
N LYS A 788 -74.36 39.62 38.45
CA LYS A 788 -73.57 38.58 37.78
C LYS A 788 -74.46 37.35 37.62
N LEU A 789 -74.92 37.09 36.40
CA LEU A 789 -75.88 36.02 36.10
C LEU A 789 -75.25 34.82 35.40
N LEU A 790 -74.06 34.96 34.81
CA LEU A 790 -73.29 33.86 34.29
C LEU A 790 -72.00 33.70 35.12
N HIS A 791 -71.87 32.56 35.77
CA HIS A 791 -70.67 32.16 36.49
C HIS A 791 -69.88 31.18 35.62
N ILE A 792 -68.59 31.46 35.43
CA ILE A 792 -67.67 30.63 34.67
C ILE A 792 -66.51 30.28 35.59
N GLU A 793 -66.40 29.00 35.94
CA GLU A 793 -65.32 28.46 36.78
C GLU A 793 -64.43 27.56 35.94
N LYS A 794 -63.10 27.67 36.11
CA LYS A 794 -62.10 26.87 35.38
C LYS A 794 -61.24 26.09 36.37
N LYS A 795 -61.02 24.80 36.08
CA LYS A 795 -60.08 23.95 36.81
C LYS A 795 -59.15 23.28 35.80
N SER A 796 -57.85 23.48 35.96
CA SER A 796 -56.83 22.94 35.06
C SER A 796 -55.88 21.98 35.77
N ASP A 797 -55.42 20.96 35.06
CA ASP A 797 -54.40 19.98 35.47
C ASP A 797 -53.38 19.78 34.35
N LEU A 798 -52.13 19.48 34.70
CA LEU A 798 -51.01 19.31 33.78
C LEU A 798 -50.17 18.09 34.18
N LYS A 799 -49.94 17.20 33.22
CA LYS A 799 -48.98 16.09 33.34
C LYS A 799 -47.87 16.27 32.30
N SER A 800 -46.62 16.20 32.73
CA SER A 800 -45.44 16.29 31.86
C SER A 800 -44.61 15.00 31.92
N LYS A 801 -44.03 14.61 30.77
CA LYS A 801 -43.11 13.47 30.65
C LYS A 801 -42.00 13.79 29.65
N GLU A 802 -40.74 13.67 30.06
CA GLU A 802 -39.59 13.89 29.16
C GLU A 802 -39.52 12.81 28.07
N ILE A 803 -39.19 13.22 26.84
CA ILE A 803 -38.89 12.35 25.70
C ILE A 803 -37.36 12.26 25.56
N PRO A 804 -36.73 11.20 26.09
CA PRO A 804 -35.27 11.12 26.17
C PRO A 804 -34.62 10.99 24.80
N TYR A 805 -33.50 11.68 24.62
CA TYR A 805 -32.59 11.54 23.48
C TYR A 805 -31.18 11.19 23.95
N THR A 806 -30.35 10.72 23.02
CA THR A 806 -28.92 10.51 23.25
C THR A 806 -28.08 11.06 22.11
N HIS A 807 -26.82 11.37 22.41
CA HIS A 807 -25.76 11.69 21.45
C HIS A 807 -24.78 10.52 21.24
N THR A 808 -24.92 9.44 22.02
CA THR A 808 -24.04 8.26 22.00
C THR A 808 -24.75 7.04 21.41
N SER A 809 -23.97 6.09 20.88
CA SER A 809 -24.48 4.86 20.29
C SER A 809 -25.12 3.88 21.28
N THR A 810 -24.76 3.96 22.56
CA THR A 810 -25.25 3.08 23.64
C THR A 810 -26.33 3.72 24.53
N GLY A 811 -26.61 5.01 24.33
CA GLY A 811 -27.58 5.72 25.15
C GLY A 811 -29.04 5.44 24.77
N VAL A 812 -29.96 5.87 25.62
CA VAL A 812 -31.40 5.69 25.42
C VAL A 812 -31.93 6.73 24.43
N MET A 813 -32.53 6.28 23.33
CA MET A 813 -33.21 7.12 22.34
C MET A 813 -34.68 6.73 22.25
N HIS A 814 -35.59 7.69 22.52
CA HIS A 814 -37.02 7.44 22.36
C HIS A 814 -37.39 7.22 20.89
N ALA A 815 -38.41 6.39 20.62
CA ALA A 815 -38.88 6.09 19.25
C ALA A 815 -39.29 7.35 18.47
N PHE A 816 -39.76 8.39 19.16
CA PHE A 816 -40.14 9.66 18.56
C PHE A 816 -38.97 10.39 17.90
N TRP A 817 -37.79 10.34 18.51
CA TRP A 817 -36.57 10.86 17.88
C TRP A 817 -36.17 10.05 16.66
N LYS A 818 -36.28 8.72 16.73
CA LYS A 818 -35.92 7.83 15.62
C LYS A 818 -36.81 8.03 14.39
N MET A 819 -38.05 8.50 14.55
CA MET A 819 -38.94 8.86 13.43
C MET A 819 -38.45 10.08 12.64
N VAL A 820 -37.65 10.96 13.24
CA VAL A 820 -37.18 12.21 12.61
C VAL A 820 -35.68 12.25 12.35
N LEU A 821 -34.94 11.21 12.76
CA LEU A 821 -33.50 11.06 12.56
C LEU A 821 -33.20 10.03 11.47
N GLU A 822 -32.10 10.22 10.74
CA GLU A 822 -31.67 9.28 9.71
C GLU A 822 -30.92 8.07 10.30
N GLY A 823 -31.08 6.89 9.66
CA GLY A 823 -30.42 5.64 10.02
C GLY A 823 -31.25 4.73 10.94
N TYR A 824 -32.56 4.96 11.01
CA TYR A 824 -33.51 4.20 11.83
C TYR A 824 -34.66 3.61 11.00
N ALA A 825 -35.22 2.50 11.47
CA ALA A 825 -36.38 1.88 10.85
C ALA A 825 -37.64 2.75 10.99
N GLU A 826 -37.79 3.43 12.14
CA GLU A 826 -38.93 4.28 12.45
C GLU A 826 -39.07 5.49 11.49
N SER A 827 -37.96 5.99 10.93
CA SER A 827 -37.96 7.01 9.88
C SER A 827 -37.93 6.44 8.46
N SER A 828 -38.05 5.12 8.30
CA SER A 828 -37.89 4.42 7.01
C SER A 828 -36.53 4.66 6.34
N THR A 829 -35.47 4.89 7.13
CA THR A 829 -34.10 5.16 6.65
C THR A 829 -33.07 4.16 7.17
N GLN A 830 -33.48 3.00 7.68
CA GLN A 830 -32.57 1.96 8.17
C GLN A 830 -31.52 1.56 7.13
N GLY A 831 -31.90 1.50 5.85
CA GLY A 831 -30.97 1.21 4.75
C GLY A 831 -29.81 2.22 4.61
N LYS A 832 -29.88 3.41 5.22
CA LYS A 832 -28.77 4.38 5.26
C LYS A 832 -27.68 3.95 6.26
N MET A 833 -28.09 3.37 7.39
CA MET A 833 -27.16 2.73 8.32
C MET A 833 -26.55 1.48 7.68
N ASP A 834 -27.37 0.64 7.03
CA ASP A 834 -26.90 -0.64 6.51
C ASP A 834 -25.94 -0.47 5.30
N ASN A 835 -26.25 0.46 4.39
CA ASN A 835 -25.45 0.67 3.18
C ASN A 835 -24.27 1.64 3.36
N PHE A 836 -24.41 2.63 4.26
CA PHE A 836 -23.47 3.74 4.38
C PHE A 836 -22.94 3.94 5.80
N LYS A 837 -23.24 3.04 6.73
CA LYS A 837 -22.85 3.15 8.15
C LYS A 837 -23.21 4.50 8.76
N TYR A 838 -24.28 5.12 8.27
CA TYR A 838 -24.71 6.46 8.65
C TYR A 838 -25.94 6.38 9.56
N ARG A 839 -25.77 6.86 10.80
CA ARG A 839 -26.84 6.97 11.79
C ARG A 839 -26.66 8.26 12.58
N GLU A 840 -27.76 8.99 12.72
CA GLU A 840 -27.81 10.26 13.42
C GLU A 840 -28.22 10.10 14.89
N TYR A 841 -27.72 11.01 15.72
CA TYR A 841 -28.06 11.14 17.12
C TYR A 841 -28.29 12.63 17.41
N VAL A 842 -29.09 12.95 18.43
CA VAL A 842 -29.30 14.35 18.80
C VAL A 842 -28.04 14.88 19.49
N LYS A 843 -27.57 16.06 19.09
CA LYS A 843 -26.37 16.67 19.67
C LYS A 843 -26.58 16.94 21.17
N ALA A 844 -25.53 16.76 21.97
CA ALA A 844 -25.58 17.07 23.40
C ALA A 844 -25.87 18.56 23.66
N GLY A 845 -26.53 18.85 24.78
CA GLY A 845 -26.83 20.22 25.23
C GLY A 845 -28.01 20.89 24.52
N GLN A 846 -28.79 20.16 23.72
CA GLN A 846 -30.03 20.67 23.12
C GLN A 846 -31.17 20.70 24.15
N LYS A 847 -32.16 21.59 23.96
CA LYS A 847 -33.34 21.67 24.83
C LYS A 847 -34.08 20.34 24.87
N LYS A 848 -34.57 19.92 26.03
CA LYS A 848 -35.38 18.69 26.17
C LYS A 848 -36.74 18.86 25.52
N ILE A 849 -37.35 17.76 25.08
CA ILE A 849 -38.76 17.71 24.64
C ILE A 849 -39.56 16.99 25.70
N TYR A 850 -40.76 17.50 25.99
CA TYR A 850 -41.71 16.94 26.91
C TYR A 850 -43.03 16.67 26.21
N GLU A 851 -43.62 15.51 26.48
CA GLU A 851 -45.04 15.24 26.24
C GLU A 851 -45.84 15.90 27.36
N LEU A 852 -46.74 16.80 26.99
CA LEU A 852 -47.58 17.55 27.91
C LEU A 852 -49.04 17.13 27.69
N THR A 853 -49.70 16.64 28.73
CA THR A 853 -51.15 16.41 28.73
C THR A 853 -51.81 17.41 29.65
N GLU A 854 -52.56 18.34 29.07
CA GLU A 854 -53.28 19.41 29.76
C GLU A 854 -54.77 19.14 29.72
N VAL A 855 -55.43 19.26 30.88
CA VAL A 855 -56.88 19.09 31.01
C VAL A 855 -57.44 20.34 31.65
N THR A 856 -58.39 21.02 31.00
CA THR A 856 -59.18 22.09 31.60
C THR A 856 -60.65 21.75 31.57
N GLU A 857 -61.28 21.79 32.74
CA GLU A 857 -62.73 21.70 32.91
C GLU A 857 -63.29 23.10 33.20
N VAL A 858 -64.31 23.50 32.45
CA VAL A 858 -65.00 24.78 32.59
C VAL A 858 -66.47 24.53 32.89
N THR A 859 -66.97 25.12 33.97
CA THR A 859 -68.39 25.07 34.34
C THR A 859 -69.04 26.42 34.07
N PHE A 860 -70.14 26.40 33.32
CA PHE A 860 -71.03 27.54 33.06
C PHE A 860 -72.30 27.34 33.88
N GLU A 861 -72.57 28.25 34.80
CA GLU A 861 -73.76 28.19 35.65
C GLU A 861 -74.53 29.52 35.59
N LEU A 862 -75.80 29.42 35.22
CA LEU A 862 -76.70 30.57 35.12
C LEU A 862 -77.40 30.78 36.45
N ASN A 863 -77.28 32.00 36.98
CA ASN A 863 -77.92 32.50 38.20
C ASN A 863 -77.88 31.51 39.39
N PRO A 864 -76.69 31.01 39.80
CA PRO A 864 -76.57 30.02 40.88
C PRO A 864 -77.13 30.48 42.23
N SER A 865 -77.25 31.80 42.44
CA SER A 865 -77.84 32.38 43.66
C SER A 865 -79.37 32.53 43.59
N HIS A 866 -80.01 32.10 42.50
CA HIS A 866 -81.45 32.23 42.24
C HIS A 866 -81.99 33.64 42.49
N GLN A 867 -81.22 34.66 42.08
CA GLN A 867 -81.66 36.04 42.19
C GLN A 867 -82.87 36.26 41.30
N LYS A 868 -83.90 36.90 41.84
CA LYS A 868 -85.17 37.09 41.12
C LYS A 868 -85.06 38.20 40.09
N LEU A 869 -85.25 37.87 38.81
CA LEU A 869 -85.36 38.83 37.72
C LEU A 869 -86.83 39.03 37.35
N TYR A 870 -87.40 40.18 37.70
CA TYR A 870 -88.78 40.51 37.40
C TYR A 870 -88.94 40.94 35.94
N THR A 871 -89.94 40.36 35.26
CA THR A 871 -90.36 40.84 33.95
C THR A 871 -91.10 42.18 34.09
N HIS A 872 -91.06 43.03 33.07
CA HIS A 872 -91.73 44.33 33.12
C HIS A 872 -93.25 44.14 33.02
N ALA A 873 -94.04 44.81 33.88
CA ALA A 873 -95.50 44.61 33.93
C ALA A 873 -96.21 44.88 32.59
N ASN A 874 -95.75 45.87 31.82
CA ASN A 874 -96.29 46.18 30.49
C ASN A 874 -95.64 45.38 29.34
N MET A 875 -94.92 44.29 29.63
CA MET A 875 -94.38 43.41 28.58
C MET A 875 -95.53 42.90 27.70
N PRO A 876 -95.45 43.06 26.36
CA PRO A 876 -96.52 42.63 25.46
C PRO A 876 -96.87 41.15 25.60
N ASN A 877 -98.13 40.81 25.35
CA ASN A 877 -98.52 39.42 25.12
C ASN A 877 -97.83 38.90 23.86
N GLY A 878 -97.37 37.65 23.89
CA GLY A 878 -96.68 37.04 22.76
C GLY A 878 -95.75 35.90 23.15
N GLU A 879 -94.98 35.43 22.17
CA GLU A 879 -93.98 34.40 22.37
C GLU A 879 -92.58 35.00 22.48
N TYR A 880 -91.83 34.51 23.47
CA TYR A 880 -90.47 34.93 23.77
C TYR A 880 -89.55 33.71 23.76
N ASP A 881 -88.40 33.86 23.13
CA ASP A 881 -87.40 32.80 23.04
C ASP A 881 -86.46 32.87 24.26
N VAL A 882 -86.14 31.69 24.80
CA VAL A 882 -85.09 31.49 25.79
C VAL A 882 -84.27 30.29 25.32
N LYS A 883 -82.98 30.50 25.05
CA LYS A 883 -82.12 29.44 24.51
C LYS A 883 -80.66 29.54 24.94
N THR A 884 -80.00 28.39 25.00
CA THR A 884 -78.54 28.29 25.10
C THR A 884 -77.98 27.69 23.82
N THR A 885 -76.89 28.25 23.31
CA THR A 885 -76.20 27.79 22.10
C THR A 885 -74.70 27.68 22.32
N ILE A 886 -74.09 26.69 21.68
CA ILE A 886 -72.64 26.52 21.59
C ILE A 886 -72.26 26.74 20.13
N GLY A 887 -71.63 27.87 19.84
CA GLY A 887 -71.28 28.28 18.48
C GLY A 887 -70.07 27.55 17.90
N ASP A 888 -69.88 27.72 16.59
CA ASP A 888 -68.66 27.26 15.91
C ASP A 888 -67.44 28.07 16.37
N ILE A 889 -66.25 27.46 16.35
CA ILE A 889 -64.99 28.16 16.51
C ILE A 889 -64.11 28.00 15.27
N ASN A 890 -63.37 29.05 14.93
CA ASN A 890 -62.43 29.04 13.81
C ASN A 890 -60.99 29.03 14.34
N LEU A 891 -60.30 27.91 14.15
CA LEU A 891 -58.90 27.78 14.54
C LEU A 891 -57.93 28.28 13.46
N ALA A 892 -58.39 28.52 12.23
CA ALA A 892 -57.52 28.93 11.13
C ALA A 892 -56.79 30.27 11.38
N THR A 893 -57.31 31.10 12.29
CA THR A 893 -56.71 32.37 12.70
C THR A 893 -55.69 32.23 13.84
N SER A 894 -55.48 31.03 14.38
CA SER A 894 -54.50 30.77 15.44
C SER A 894 -53.07 30.81 14.89
N THR A 895 -52.12 31.19 15.74
CA THR A 895 -50.69 31.10 15.45
C THR A 895 -50.12 29.69 15.68
N HIS A 896 -50.86 28.81 16.35
CA HIS A 896 -50.41 27.48 16.75
C HIS A 896 -50.71 26.41 15.68
N ALA A 897 -50.02 25.28 15.75
CA ALA A 897 -50.04 24.24 14.73
C ALA A 897 -51.44 23.66 14.47
N TYR A 898 -52.32 23.63 15.48
CA TYR A 898 -53.70 23.17 15.31
C TYR A 898 -54.54 24.07 14.38
N LYS A 899 -54.03 25.21 13.91
CA LYS A 899 -54.70 26.05 12.91
C LYS A 899 -55.06 25.29 11.63
N SER A 900 -54.30 24.24 11.32
CA SER A 900 -54.55 23.32 10.21
C SER A 900 -55.87 22.55 10.32
N LEU A 901 -56.50 22.53 11.50
CA LEU A 901 -57.81 21.92 11.73
C LEU A 901 -58.96 22.78 11.21
N GLY A 902 -58.73 24.08 10.97
CA GLY A 902 -59.73 25.00 10.46
C GLY A 902 -60.91 25.21 11.42
N LYS A 903 -62.13 24.99 10.93
CA LYS A 903 -63.36 25.25 11.69
C LYS A 903 -63.79 24.02 12.50
N ILE A 904 -64.00 24.21 13.80
CA ILE A 904 -64.67 23.23 14.67
C ILE A 904 -66.13 23.65 14.80
N GLN A 905 -67.04 22.77 14.39
CA GLN A 905 -68.47 23.03 14.52
C GLN A 905 -68.87 23.15 16.00
N GLY A 906 -69.92 23.90 16.30
CA GLY A 906 -70.52 23.97 17.63
C GLY A 906 -71.19 22.68 18.06
N VAL A 907 -72.01 22.75 19.10
CA VAL A 907 -72.84 21.63 19.56
C VAL A 907 -74.29 22.07 19.61
N ASP A 908 -75.16 21.31 18.95
CA ASP A 908 -76.59 21.53 18.99
C ASP A 908 -77.16 20.94 20.28
N ILE A 909 -77.48 21.82 21.22
CA ILE A 909 -78.12 21.49 22.49
C ILE A 909 -79.58 21.97 22.53
N ARG A 910 -80.17 22.34 21.37
CA ARG A 910 -81.42 23.09 21.28
C ARG A 910 -82.63 22.38 21.86
N ASP A 911 -82.78 21.08 21.65
CA ASP A 911 -84.02 20.36 22.01
C ASP A 911 -84.39 20.48 23.49
N GLU A 912 -83.41 20.50 24.41
CA GLU A 912 -83.65 20.71 25.85
C GLU A 912 -83.24 22.09 26.37
N ASN A 913 -82.54 22.88 25.56
CA ASN A 913 -82.05 24.21 25.95
C ASN A 913 -82.61 25.31 25.05
N THR A 914 -83.81 25.10 24.52
CA THR A 914 -84.61 26.11 23.85
C THR A 914 -86.06 25.94 24.30
N ILE A 915 -86.64 27.01 24.82
CA ILE A 915 -88.05 27.07 25.18
C ILE A 915 -88.68 28.34 24.60
N LYS A 916 -89.98 28.25 24.32
CA LYS A 916 -90.82 29.40 23.98
C LYS A 916 -91.71 29.73 25.16
N VAL A 917 -91.48 30.88 25.76
CA VAL A 917 -92.26 31.42 26.88
C VAL A 917 -93.44 32.21 26.31
N THR A 918 -94.66 31.85 26.69
CA THR A 918 -95.88 32.54 26.26
C THR A 918 -96.32 33.51 27.34
N VAL A 919 -96.37 34.79 27.02
CA VAL A 919 -96.85 35.84 27.91
C VAL A 919 -98.31 36.14 27.57
N VAL A 920 -99.21 35.98 28.54
CA VAL A 920 -100.64 36.33 28.38
C VAL A 920 -101.15 36.98 29.67
N GLY A 921 -101.40 38.28 29.61
CA GLY A 921 -101.82 39.07 30.77
C GLY A 921 -100.64 39.51 31.63
N SER A 922 -100.96 40.21 32.70
CA SER A 922 -100.00 40.81 33.63
C SER A 922 -100.36 40.52 35.08
N MET A 923 -99.43 40.80 35.99
CA MET A 923 -99.67 40.74 37.43
C MET A 923 -100.83 41.64 37.88
N TYR A 924 -101.22 42.65 37.10
CA TYR A 924 -102.39 43.48 37.41
C TYR A 924 -103.71 42.71 37.24
N ASP A 925 -103.74 41.71 36.35
CA ASP A 925 -104.93 40.87 36.15
C ASP A 925 -105.16 39.92 37.34
N ASP A 926 -104.11 39.61 38.10
CA ASP A 926 -104.15 38.83 39.34
C ASP A 926 -104.41 39.69 40.59
N LEU A 927 -104.23 41.02 40.48
CA LEU A 927 -104.51 41.98 41.56
C LEU A 927 -105.93 42.56 41.49
N ASN A 928 -106.55 42.52 40.31
CA ASN A 928 -107.89 43.05 40.04
C ASN A 928 -108.98 41.95 39.98
N ASN A 929 -108.61 40.68 40.18
CA ASN A 929 -109.47 39.52 40.43
C ASN A 929 -109.24 39.01 41.86
#